data_AF-A0A1H0A8S5-F1
#
_entry.id   AF-A0A1H0A8S5-F1
#
_cell.length_a   1.000
_cell.length_b   1.000
_cell.length_c   1.000
_cell.angle_alpha   90.00
_cell.angle_beta   90.00
_cell.angle_gamma   90.00
#
_symmetry.space_group_name_H-M   'P 1'
#
loop_
_entity.id
_entity.type
_entity.pdbx_description
1 polymer ?
#
loop_
_entity_poly.entity_id
_entity_poly.type
_entity_poly.pdbx_seq_one_letter_code
_entity_poly.pdbx_strand_id
1 'polypeptide(L)'
;MINRIKSKPELKGYFALVLHAHLPYIRHQDQDDVMEERWFYEAMTETYLPLLEVMNHLSRDQIDFRMTFSMTPTLLSLFSDPLMQERYRAYLSKLIGLADAEQIRLQKNPSLLPLAIRYSERFRELQNLYNSCKGNVIKSFKHYQDLGLIEIVTSAATHGFLPLMKTEEAIKAQIMTAVRDYERHFGQKPRGIWLPECGYTPGIDRILKQAGIHYFFTDSTAVAFASPQPNRELVAPLMTPYGVTAFPRDPESASQVWSDDNGYPGDFNYREYYRDIGWDLGWNDLEEWAYIKPHVLPTNERVNTGIKYYRITGNGNHREPYHPELALKKAAEHADDFLTNRQKQAQHWHRWLDRKPIIVAPYDAELFGHWWYEGPSFLEQLCRKMFLDQHIVKMITPSEYLNEYPIADVGKLNESSWGRNHSAEVWLQGHNDWIYRHLHQAEERMILLATKHEHLGRHSMLSAGVLKRALNQAARELMLAQSSDWAFIMDSQTVVDYAIRRTKSHLGCFHHLCDQVDRELVDEILLAVIEEKDNCFPAIDYQDYISIQRLSPIPIIPSLMDWETLLEETKHRPNVFMLAWEYPPKHVGGLSTAVHELSEALAARGENVHVITTSAEGAPSFERMNGVYVHRLPVDHSGDTHFYHWTFEMNLAMIDHLVKWNENGGRIDLLHAHDWMVFHTAREIKASYGIPLIATIHATEWGRNQGNLYSDLQKKIHHLEWKLTYEANRVFVCSLYMKEEVGRIFNLPSDKVSVHPNGIQILSPSKEKMNRPDVVANQDKVIFYIGRLVYEKGIQILLAAMPKILSQVPRAKLIIAGSGPMEGELRSQAAHLGDRALFTGFVHDTYRTQLYQSADVCVIPSLYEPFGIVALEAMANRKPLVLSDTGGLAEIIRHGVDGYKALPGHVDSLAWHITEMLLQPQQAAKMADNAYQLLQQHYQWSHIAQNIQDEYRKLTYYQPVIQVEARL
;
A
#
# COMPACT_ATOMS: atom_id res chain seq x y z
N MET A 1 -64.70 -9.82 -18.69
CA MET A 1 -63.95 -10.76 -17.85
C MET A 1 -62.49 -10.76 -18.32
N ILE A 2 -61.62 -10.05 -17.60
CA ILE A 2 -60.17 -9.99 -17.85
C ILE A 2 -59.52 -10.67 -16.65
N ASN A 3 -58.94 -11.85 -16.86
CA ASN A 3 -58.07 -12.51 -15.88
C ASN A 3 -56.80 -11.67 -15.71
N ARG A 4 -56.68 -10.95 -14.59
CA ARG A 4 -55.40 -10.40 -14.11
C ARG A 4 -54.51 -11.58 -13.73
N ILE A 5 -53.52 -11.86 -14.58
CA ILE A 5 -52.35 -12.65 -14.24
C ILE A 5 -51.70 -11.96 -13.03
N LYS A 6 -51.77 -12.59 -11.84
CA LYS A 6 -51.01 -12.13 -10.67
C LYS A 6 -49.52 -12.16 -11.05
N SER A 7 -48.87 -11.01 -11.10
CA SER A 7 -47.42 -10.90 -11.29
C SER A 7 -46.71 -11.75 -10.23
N LYS A 8 -45.67 -12.51 -10.62
CA LYS A 8 -44.81 -13.19 -9.64
C LYS A 8 -44.33 -12.17 -8.59
N PRO A 9 -44.30 -12.52 -7.29
CA PRO A 9 -43.78 -11.63 -6.26
C PRO A 9 -42.34 -11.25 -6.58
N GLU A 10 -42.04 -9.97 -6.50
CA GLU A 10 -40.76 -9.38 -6.87
C GLU A 10 -39.73 -9.58 -5.75
N LEU A 11 -38.56 -10.12 -6.08
CA LEU A 11 -37.43 -10.26 -5.17
C LEU A 11 -36.89 -8.88 -4.77
N LYS A 12 -36.69 -8.65 -3.46
CA LYS A 12 -36.33 -7.34 -2.90
C LYS A 12 -34.88 -7.23 -2.46
N GLY A 13 -34.20 -8.31 -2.10
CA GLY A 13 -32.80 -8.25 -1.66
C GLY A 13 -32.12 -9.61 -1.62
N TYR A 14 -30.84 -9.59 -1.30
CA TYR A 14 -30.00 -10.76 -1.14
C TYR A 14 -29.43 -10.88 0.26
N PHE A 15 -29.17 -12.12 0.69
CA PHE A 15 -28.50 -12.45 1.94
C PHE A 15 -27.28 -13.31 1.65
N ALA A 16 -26.11 -12.88 2.10
CA ALA A 16 -24.85 -13.62 1.98
C ALA A 16 -24.37 -14.03 3.38
N LEU A 17 -24.56 -15.31 3.70
CA LEU A 17 -23.98 -15.91 4.90
C LEU A 17 -22.51 -16.22 4.64
N VAL A 18 -21.63 -15.77 5.53
CA VAL A 18 -20.19 -16.01 5.46
C VAL A 18 -19.74 -16.65 6.78
N LEU A 19 -19.16 -17.84 6.70
CA LEU A 19 -18.66 -18.60 7.85
C LEU A 19 -17.14 -18.67 7.78
N HIS A 20 -16.47 -18.00 8.72
CA HIS A 20 -15.02 -18.01 8.83
C HIS A 20 -14.56 -19.20 9.66
N ALA A 21 -14.06 -20.25 8.99
CA ALA A 21 -13.52 -21.45 9.63
C ALA A 21 -11.99 -21.34 9.73
N HIS A 22 -11.50 -21.22 10.96
CA HIS A 22 -10.10 -21.00 11.24
C HIS A 22 -9.66 -21.73 12.51
N LEU A 23 -8.48 -22.36 12.42
CA LEU A 23 -7.69 -22.75 13.59
C LEU A 23 -6.22 -22.43 13.32
N PRO A 24 -5.45 -22.01 14.34
CA PRO A 24 -4.00 -21.92 14.23
C PRO A 24 -3.41 -23.30 13.94
N TYR A 25 -2.19 -23.34 13.41
CA TYR A 25 -1.52 -24.62 13.16
C TYR A 25 -1.03 -25.23 14.47
N ILE A 26 -1.78 -26.20 15.01
CA ILE A 26 -1.64 -26.78 16.36
C ILE A 26 -1.18 -28.25 16.37
N ARG A 27 -0.55 -28.71 15.29
CA ARG A 27 -0.03 -30.09 15.19
C ARG A 27 1.22 -30.28 16.05
N HIS A 28 1.22 -31.27 16.95
CA HIS A 28 2.38 -31.64 17.78
C HIS A 28 2.80 -33.08 17.51
N GLN A 29 3.99 -33.26 16.93
CA GLN A 29 4.51 -34.60 16.61
C GLN A 29 4.92 -35.40 17.86
N ASP A 30 5.54 -34.74 18.84
CA ASP A 30 6.26 -35.40 19.93
C ASP A 30 5.42 -35.63 21.20
N GLN A 31 4.15 -35.23 21.20
CA GLN A 31 3.27 -35.30 22.37
C GLN A 31 1.90 -35.85 21.98
N ASP A 32 1.38 -36.76 22.79
CA ASP A 32 0.04 -37.33 22.64
C ASP A 32 -0.95 -36.64 23.61
N ASP A 33 -2.16 -36.35 23.13
CA ASP A 33 -3.29 -35.79 23.91
C ASP A 33 -2.95 -34.46 24.63
N VAL A 34 -2.51 -33.46 23.84
CA VAL A 34 -2.29 -32.08 24.29
C VAL A 34 -3.55 -31.23 24.21
N MET A 35 -3.66 -30.22 25.07
CA MET A 35 -4.84 -29.35 25.17
C MET A 35 -5.20 -28.71 23.84
N GLU A 36 -4.21 -28.16 23.14
CA GLU A 36 -4.42 -27.31 21.98
C GLU A 36 -4.95 -28.11 20.78
N GLU A 37 -4.55 -29.37 20.63
CA GLU A 37 -5.10 -30.28 19.61
C GLU A 37 -6.58 -30.59 19.84
N ARG A 38 -7.07 -30.49 21.07
CA ARG A 38 -8.50 -30.70 21.36
C ARG A 38 -9.38 -29.63 20.72
N TRP A 39 -8.87 -28.42 20.48
CA TRP A 39 -9.60 -27.39 19.74
C TRP A 39 -10.00 -27.89 18.34
N PHE A 40 -9.10 -28.62 17.66
CA PHE A 40 -9.39 -29.23 16.37
C PHE A 40 -10.43 -30.35 16.48
N TYR A 41 -10.32 -31.21 17.49
CA TYR A 41 -11.25 -32.32 17.68
C TYR A 41 -12.68 -31.84 18.02
N GLU A 42 -12.78 -30.82 18.87
CA GLU A 42 -14.03 -30.19 19.26
C GLU A 42 -14.67 -29.45 18.07
N ALA A 43 -13.91 -28.64 17.33
CA ALA A 43 -14.41 -27.96 16.13
C ALA A 43 -14.88 -28.96 15.05
N MET A 44 -14.16 -30.06 14.83
CA MET A 44 -14.58 -31.12 13.93
C MET A 44 -15.90 -31.78 14.36
N THR A 45 -16.02 -32.12 15.65
CA THR A 45 -17.16 -32.85 16.20
C THR A 45 -18.41 -31.98 16.29
N GLU A 46 -18.25 -30.74 16.75
CA GLU A 46 -19.36 -29.86 17.09
C GLU A 46 -19.72 -28.88 15.97
N THR A 47 -18.81 -28.57 15.03
CA THR A 47 -19.04 -27.58 13.97
C THR A 47 -18.94 -28.17 12.56
N TYR A 48 -17.77 -28.61 12.13
CA TYR A 48 -17.55 -28.88 10.70
C TYR A 48 -18.31 -30.10 10.17
N LEU A 49 -18.37 -31.20 10.94
CA LEU A 49 -19.18 -32.36 10.56
C LEU A 49 -20.70 -32.06 10.64
N PRO A 50 -21.22 -31.39 11.69
CA PRO A 50 -22.60 -30.92 11.69
C PRO A 50 -22.96 -29.99 10.52
N LEU A 51 -22.08 -29.07 10.12
CA LEU A 51 -22.34 -28.21 8.95
C LEU A 51 -22.36 -29.00 7.63
N LEU A 52 -21.49 -30.02 7.49
CA LEU A 52 -21.55 -30.96 6.36
C LEU A 52 -22.86 -31.74 6.34
N GLU A 53 -23.37 -32.16 7.49
CA GLU A 53 -24.66 -32.82 7.63
C GLU A 53 -25.81 -31.90 7.22
N VAL A 54 -25.81 -30.63 7.66
CA VAL A 54 -26.80 -29.63 7.24
C VAL A 54 -26.81 -29.48 5.72
N MET A 55 -25.64 -29.32 5.08
CA MET A 55 -25.57 -29.23 3.62
C MET A 55 -26.06 -30.50 2.93
N ASN A 56 -25.77 -31.67 3.49
CA ASN A 56 -26.26 -32.96 2.98
C ASN A 56 -27.80 -33.03 3.04
N HIS A 57 -28.40 -32.65 4.17
CA HIS A 57 -29.85 -32.60 4.34
C HIS A 57 -30.51 -31.63 3.35
N LEU A 58 -30.00 -30.40 3.27
CA LEU A 58 -30.53 -29.38 2.38
C LEU A 58 -30.42 -29.79 0.90
N SER A 59 -29.26 -30.34 0.49
CA SER A 59 -29.03 -30.80 -0.87
C SER A 59 -29.91 -32.02 -1.23
N ARG A 60 -30.04 -33.00 -0.31
CA ARG A 60 -30.92 -34.17 -0.50
C ARG A 60 -32.37 -33.75 -0.70
N ASP A 61 -32.81 -32.76 0.07
CA ASP A 61 -34.18 -32.24 0.05
C ASP A 61 -34.39 -31.18 -1.06
N GLN A 62 -33.40 -30.96 -1.92
CA GLN A 62 -33.43 -30.02 -3.07
C GLN A 62 -33.74 -28.57 -2.68
N ILE A 63 -33.24 -28.13 -1.52
CA ILE A 63 -33.32 -26.74 -1.09
C ILE A 63 -32.26 -25.92 -1.84
N ASP A 64 -32.66 -24.83 -2.51
CA ASP A 64 -31.72 -23.89 -3.17
C ASP A 64 -31.12 -22.93 -2.12
N PHE A 65 -30.01 -23.33 -1.49
CA PHE A 65 -29.29 -22.53 -0.50
C PHE A 65 -27.95 -22.01 -1.02
N ARG A 66 -27.42 -20.97 -0.38
CA ARG A 66 -26.05 -20.46 -0.61
C ARG A 66 -25.34 -20.20 0.71
N MET A 67 -24.11 -20.68 0.85
CA MET A 67 -23.23 -20.35 1.97
C MET A 67 -21.84 -20.04 1.47
N THR A 68 -21.16 -19.08 2.09
CA THR A 68 -19.74 -18.80 1.82
C THR A 68 -18.91 -19.28 3.01
N PHE A 69 -17.88 -20.08 2.76
CA PHE A 69 -16.94 -20.52 3.78
C PHE A 69 -15.58 -19.89 3.52
N SER A 70 -15.00 -19.20 4.50
CA SER A 70 -13.56 -18.98 4.51
C SER A 70 -12.92 -20.17 5.19
N MET A 71 -12.01 -20.87 4.50
CA MET A 71 -11.21 -21.94 5.11
C MET A 71 -9.75 -21.55 5.08
N THR A 72 -9.14 -21.38 6.25
CA THR A 72 -7.75 -20.96 6.31
C THR A 72 -6.82 -22.11 5.89
N PRO A 73 -5.68 -21.81 5.24
CA PRO A 73 -4.72 -22.84 4.84
C PRO A 73 -4.18 -23.69 6.01
N THR A 74 -4.06 -23.11 7.21
CA THR A 74 -3.73 -23.85 8.43
C THR A 74 -4.75 -24.94 8.75
N LEU A 75 -6.04 -24.61 8.68
CA LEU A 75 -7.13 -25.56 8.93
C LEU A 75 -7.17 -26.66 7.86
N LEU A 76 -6.99 -26.30 6.59
CA LEU A 76 -6.89 -27.28 5.49
C LEU A 76 -5.70 -28.22 5.67
N SER A 77 -4.58 -27.71 6.20
CA SER A 77 -3.42 -28.52 6.56
C SER A 77 -3.78 -29.53 7.67
N LEU A 78 -4.51 -29.11 8.71
CA LEU A 78 -4.97 -30.02 9.77
C LEU A 78 -5.99 -31.07 9.27
N PHE A 79 -6.92 -30.69 8.39
CA PHE A 79 -7.87 -31.64 7.79
C PHE A 79 -7.20 -32.71 6.92
N SER A 80 -6.10 -32.36 6.27
CA SER A 80 -5.41 -33.26 5.33
C SER A 80 -4.24 -34.03 5.95
N ASP A 81 -3.78 -33.66 7.14
CA ASP A 81 -2.66 -34.31 7.83
C ASP A 81 -3.05 -35.71 8.37
N PRO A 82 -2.32 -36.78 8.00
CA PRO A 82 -2.64 -38.14 8.43
C PRO A 82 -2.60 -38.36 9.95
N LEU A 83 -1.66 -37.72 10.66
CA LEU A 83 -1.53 -37.85 12.12
C LEU A 83 -2.76 -37.25 12.81
N MET A 84 -3.16 -36.04 12.40
CA MET A 84 -4.36 -35.39 12.93
C MET A 84 -5.62 -36.21 12.64
N GLN A 85 -5.72 -36.83 11.45
CA GLN A 85 -6.85 -37.70 11.12
C GLN A 85 -6.89 -38.96 11.99
N GLU A 86 -5.75 -39.58 12.27
CA GLU A 86 -5.65 -40.74 13.17
C GLU A 86 -6.05 -40.36 14.60
N ARG A 87 -5.48 -39.28 15.13
CA ARG A 87 -5.78 -38.81 16.49
C ARG A 87 -7.24 -38.42 16.66
N TYR A 88 -7.85 -37.78 15.66
CA TYR A 88 -9.28 -37.49 15.71
C TYR A 88 -10.15 -38.76 15.71
N ARG A 89 -9.78 -39.83 14.97
CA ARG A 89 -10.49 -41.13 15.06
C ARG A 89 -10.39 -41.74 16.46
N ALA A 90 -9.21 -41.65 17.08
CA ALA A 90 -8.99 -42.13 18.44
C ALA A 90 -9.81 -41.31 19.45
N TYR A 91 -9.80 -39.98 19.34
CA TYR A 91 -10.62 -39.07 20.13
C TYR A 91 -12.11 -39.41 20.03
N LEU A 92 -12.65 -39.53 18.81
CA LEU A 92 -14.07 -39.81 18.61
C LEU A 92 -14.46 -41.19 19.15
N SER A 93 -13.58 -42.19 19.02
CA SER A 93 -13.79 -43.52 19.60
C SER A 93 -13.80 -43.49 21.13
N LYS A 94 -12.89 -42.70 21.75
CA LYS A 94 -12.85 -42.46 23.20
C LYS A 94 -14.12 -41.76 23.68
N LEU A 95 -14.63 -40.81 22.91
CA LEU A 95 -15.84 -40.05 23.20
C LEU A 95 -17.11 -40.93 23.10
N ILE A 96 -17.21 -41.79 22.09
CA ILE A 96 -18.28 -42.80 21.98
C ILE A 96 -18.24 -43.76 23.20
N GLY A 97 -17.04 -44.24 23.56
CA GLY A 97 -16.88 -45.10 24.73
C GLY A 97 -17.33 -44.43 26.04
N LEU A 98 -17.01 -43.15 26.21
CA LEU A 98 -17.50 -42.36 27.35
C LEU A 98 -19.02 -42.21 27.34
N ALA A 99 -19.61 -41.90 26.18
CA ALA A 99 -21.07 -41.78 26.04
C ALA A 99 -21.82 -43.10 26.31
N ASP A 100 -21.22 -44.25 25.97
CA ASP A 100 -21.75 -45.57 26.33
C ASP A 100 -21.65 -45.85 27.83
N ALA A 101 -20.53 -45.48 28.46
CA ALA A 101 -20.35 -45.61 29.89
C ALA A 101 -21.32 -44.70 30.68
N GLU A 102 -21.61 -43.51 30.16
CA GLU A 102 -22.56 -42.56 30.75
C GLU A 102 -23.99 -43.12 30.77
N GLN A 103 -24.42 -43.88 29.75
CA GLN A 103 -25.72 -44.54 29.76
C GLN A 103 -25.86 -45.54 30.92
N ILE A 104 -24.78 -46.27 31.23
CA ILE A 104 -24.74 -47.20 32.35
C ILE A 104 -24.78 -46.42 33.68
N ARG A 105 -23.94 -45.40 33.82
CA ARG A 105 -23.86 -44.57 35.04
C ARG A 105 -25.20 -43.89 35.35
N LEU A 106 -25.88 -43.39 34.33
CA LEU A 106 -27.14 -42.65 34.45
C LEU A 106 -28.39 -43.54 34.38
N GLN A 107 -28.26 -44.87 34.41
CA GLN A 107 -29.40 -45.79 34.29
C GLN A 107 -30.51 -45.54 35.34
N LYS A 108 -30.15 -45.01 36.51
CA LYS A 108 -31.08 -44.64 37.60
C LYS A 108 -31.49 -43.17 37.60
N ASN A 109 -31.02 -42.37 36.64
CA ASN A 109 -31.34 -40.95 36.50
C ASN A 109 -32.24 -40.73 35.26
N PRO A 110 -33.58 -40.74 35.41
CA PRO A 110 -34.51 -40.67 34.29
C PRO A 110 -34.47 -39.31 33.56
N SER A 111 -33.92 -38.27 34.19
CA SER A 111 -33.83 -36.93 33.57
C SER A 111 -32.66 -36.79 32.60
N LEU A 112 -31.55 -37.50 32.83
CA LEU A 112 -30.31 -37.37 32.03
C LEU A 112 -30.05 -38.57 31.12
N LEU A 113 -30.58 -39.76 31.44
CA LEU A 113 -30.35 -40.97 30.64
C LEU A 113 -30.73 -40.80 29.15
N PRO A 114 -31.86 -40.16 28.77
CA PRO A 114 -32.18 -39.95 27.36
C PRO A 114 -31.13 -39.11 26.62
N LEU A 115 -30.50 -38.16 27.31
CA LEU A 115 -29.44 -37.33 26.73
C LEU A 115 -28.16 -38.13 26.50
N ALA A 116 -27.78 -39.01 27.44
CA ALA A 116 -26.61 -39.88 27.30
C ALA A 116 -26.76 -40.85 26.11
N ILE A 117 -27.95 -41.42 25.93
CA ILE A 117 -28.29 -42.25 24.76
C ILE A 117 -28.12 -41.43 23.47
N ARG A 118 -28.71 -40.23 23.44
CA ARG A 118 -28.65 -39.35 22.26
C ARG A 118 -27.22 -38.89 21.92
N TYR A 119 -26.38 -38.61 22.91
CA TYR A 119 -24.96 -38.31 22.67
C TYR A 119 -24.23 -39.48 22.02
N SER A 120 -24.48 -40.69 22.52
CA SER A 120 -23.87 -41.90 21.99
C SER A 120 -24.32 -42.18 20.55
N GLU A 121 -25.60 -41.97 20.23
CA GLU A 121 -26.11 -42.02 18.85
C GLU A 121 -25.44 -40.96 17.97
N ARG A 122 -25.43 -39.70 18.44
CA ARG A 122 -24.85 -38.57 17.72
C ARG A 122 -23.38 -38.78 17.37
N PHE A 123 -22.55 -39.24 18.30
CA PHE A 123 -21.14 -39.46 18.02
C PHE A 123 -20.90 -40.60 17.02
N ARG A 124 -21.78 -41.62 16.98
CA ARG A 124 -21.72 -42.66 15.94
C ARG A 124 -22.16 -42.14 14.58
N GLU A 125 -23.17 -41.27 14.51
CA GLU A 125 -23.55 -40.58 13.26
C GLU A 125 -22.38 -39.78 12.70
N LEU A 126 -21.71 -38.99 13.55
CA LEU A 126 -20.53 -38.21 13.17
C LEU A 126 -19.36 -39.11 12.75
N GLN A 127 -19.15 -40.24 13.43
CA GLN A 127 -18.14 -41.22 13.03
C GLN A 127 -18.44 -41.81 11.66
N ASN A 128 -19.70 -42.16 11.38
CA ASN A 128 -20.12 -42.66 10.08
C ASN A 128 -19.94 -41.62 8.98
N LEU A 129 -20.31 -40.36 9.25
CA LEU A 129 -20.10 -39.26 8.32
C LEU A 129 -18.62 -39.04 8.02
N TYR A 130 -17.77 -38.99 9.04
CA TYR A 130 -16.32 -38.82 8.87
C TYR A 130 -15.68 -39.99 8.12
N ASN A 131 -16.12 -41.22 8.40
CA ASN A 131 -15.69 -42.42 7.67
C ASN A 131 -16.13 -42.39 6.20
N SER A 132 -17.33 -41.87 5.91
CA SER A 132 -17.80 -41.69 4.52
C SER A 132 -16.91 -40.70 3.74
N CYS A 133 -16.32 -39.72 4.43
CA CYS A 133 -15.33 -38.79 3.89
C CYS A 133 -13.92 -39.40 3.79
N LYS A 134 -13.73 -40.67 4.19
CA LYS A 134 -12.43 -41.35 4.34
C LYS A 134 -11.45 -40.57 5.22
N GLY A 135 -11.97 -39.81 6.19
CA GLY A 135 -11.20 -38.97 7.09
C GLY A 135 -10.73 -37.61 6.53
N ASN A 136 -11.03 -37.28 5.28
CA ASN A 136 -10.69 -35.97 4.72
C ASN A 136 -11.96 -35.21 4.29
N VAL A 137 -12.40 -34.28 5.13
CA VAL A 137 -13.63 -33.50 4.94
C VAL A 137 -13.55 -32.48 3.80
N ILE A 138 -12.35 -32.10 3.35
CA ILE A 138 -12.13 -31.10 2.28
C ILE A 138 -12.88 -31.51 1.01
N LYS A 139 -12.83 -32.80 0.65
CA LYS A 139 -13.51 -33.32 -0.55
C LYS A 139 -15.03 -33.18 -0.48
N SER A 140 -15.60 -33.28 0.72
CA SER A 140 -17.04 -33.14 0.93
C SER A 140 -17.47 -31.68 0.81
N PHE A 141 -16.70 -30.73 1.32
CA PHE A 141 -16.93 -29.31 1.07
C PHE A 141 -16.76 -28.96 -0.42
N LYS A 142 -15.69 -29.45 -1.05
CA LYS A 142 -15.47 -29.27 -2.49
C LYS A 142 -16.66 -29.77 -3.32
N HIS A 143 -17.26 -30.90 -2.95
CA HIS A 143 -18.43 -31.42 -3.64
C HIS A 143 -19.58 -30.40 -3.70
N TYR A 144 -19.91 -29.75 -2.57
CA TYR A 144 -20.96 -28.73 -2.55
C TYR A 144 -20.56 -27.44 -3.27
N GLN A 145 -19.27 -27.11 -3.30
CA GLN A 145 -18.75 -26.01 -4.11
C GLN A 145 -18.92 -26.30 -5.61
N ASP A 146 -18.60 -27.52 -6.05
CA ASP A 146 -18.74 -27.95 -7.45
C ASP A 146 -20.21 -27.96 -7.90
N LEU A 147 -21.14 -28.22 -6.99
CA LEU A 147 -22.59 -28.10 -7.22
C LEU A 147 -23.09 -26.64 -7.27
N GLY A 148 -22.24 -25.66 -6.91
CA GLY A 148 -22.61 -24.25 -6.82
C GLY A 148 -23.51 -23.91 -5.63
N LEU A 149 -23.62 -24.81 -4.64
CA LEU A 149 -24.42 -24.59 -3.42
C LEU A 149 -23.65 -23.80 -2.37
N ILE A 150 -22.32 -23.88 -2.39
CA ILE A 150 -21.45 -23.06 -1.54
C ILE A 150 -20.35 -22.40 -2.35
N GLU A 151 -19.77 -21.35 -1.78
CA GLU A 151 -18.53 -20.76 -2.25
C GLU A 151 -17.47 -20.89 -1.15
N ILE A 152 -16.28 -21.39 -1.49
CA ILE A 152 -15.16 -21.44 -0.54
C ILE A 152 -14.15 -20.38 -0.94
N VAL A 153 -13.77 -19.52 0.01
CA VAL A 153 -12.71 -18.51 -0.11
C VAL A 153 -11.51 -18.91 0.74
N THR A 154 -10.33 -18.38 0.39
CA THR A 154 -9.10 -18.60 1.17
C THR A 154 -8.93 -17.50 2.23
N SER A 155 -7.82 -17.53 2.97
CA SER A 155 -7.37 -16.44 3.86
C SER A 155 -5.85 -16.23 3.67
N ALA A 156 -5.17 -15.50 4.56
CA ALA A 156 -3.70 -15.53 4.61
C ALA A 156 -3.21 -16.91 5.09
N ALA A 157 -2.01 -17.33 4.66
CA ALA A 157 -1.48 -18.68 4.90
C ALA A 157 -1.60 -19.12 6.37
N THR A 158 -1.14 -18.28 7.30
CA THR A 158 -1.19 -18.56 8.74
C THR A 158 -2.13 -17.63 9.51
N HIS A 159 -3.07 -17.00 8.79
CA HIS A 159 -3.95 -15.99 9.39
C HIS A 159 -3.16 -14.85 10.07
N GLY A 160 -1.99 -14.47 9.53
CA GLY A 160 -1.21 -13.38 10.09
C GLY A 160 -1.90 -12.03 9.93
N PHE A 161 -1.85 -11.18 10.96
CA PHE A 161 -2.52 -9.87 10.94
C PHE A 161 -1.79 -8.90 9.99
N LEU A 162 -2.24 -8.88 8.73
CA LEU A 162 -1.56 -8.20 7.63
C LEU A 162 -1.26 -6.72 7.88
N PRO A 163 -2.13 -5.91 8.53
CA PRO A 163 -1.85 -4.50 8.78
C PRO A 163 -0.61 -4.21 9.64
N LEU A 164 -0.11 -5.21 10.38
CA LEU A 164 1.08 -5.06 11.24
C LEU A 164 2.33 -5.75 10.67
N MET A 165 2.24 -6.36 9.49
CA MET A 165 3.42 -6.82 8.76
C MET A 165 4.14 -5.60 8.20
N LYS A 166 5.46 -5.54 8.36
CA LYS A 166 6.24 -4.35 8.00
C LYS A 166 6.44 -4.22 6.50
N THR A 167 6.51 -5.34 5.78
CA THR A 167 6.88 -5.39 4.37
C THR A 167 5.77 -5.94 3.49
N GLU A 168 5.65 -5.41 2.26
CA GLU A 168 4.69 -5.92 1.29
C GLU A 168 5.02 -7.35 0.85
N GLU A 169 6.31 -7.73 0.83
CA GLU A 169 6.77 -9.08 0.51
C GLU A 169 6.23 -10.12 1.51
N ALA A 170 6.19 -9.80 2.81
CA ALA A 170 5.61 -10.68 3.82
C ALA A 170 4.10 -10.86 3.59
N ILE A 171 3.38 -9.76 3.33
CA ILE A 171 1.94 -9.79 3.01
C ILE A 171 1.69 -10.62 1.73
N LYS A 172 2.48 -10.37 0.69
CA LYS A 172 2.43 -11.12 -0.58
C LYS A 172 2.70 -12.60 -0.37
N ALA A 173 3.73 -12.97 0.40
CA ALA A 173 4.06 -14.36 0.66
C ALA A 173 2.93 -15.10 1.39
N GLN A 174 2.28 -14.44 2.34
CA GLN A 174 1.09 -14.96 3.03
C GLN A 174 -0.08 -15.22 2.07
N ILE A 175 -0.37 -14.28 1.16
CA ILE A 175 -1.47 -14.38 0.20
C ILE A 175 -1.16 -15.42 -0.88
N MET A 176 0.03 -15.38 -1.49
CA MET A 176 0.42 -16.28 -2.58
C MET A 176 0.51 -17.73 -2.11
N THR A 177 1.05 -17.97 -0.92
CA THR A 177 1.06 -19.31 -0.31
C THR A 177 -0.35 -19.85 -0.10
N ALA A 178 -1.27 -19.01 0.37
CA ALA A 178 -2.67 -19.38 0.54
C ALA A 178 -3.40 -19.66 -0.77
N VAL A 179 -3.11 -18.91 -1.84
CA VAL A 179 -3.68 -19.15 -3.17
C VAL A 179 -3.21 -20.50 -3.72
N ARG A 180 -1.91 -20.80 -3.59
CA ARG A 180 -1.36 -22.11 -4.03
C ARG A 180 -1.93 -23.26 -3.22
N ASP A 181 -2.09 -23.10 -1.90
CA ASP A 181 -2.65 -24.15 -1.05
C ASP A 181 -4.14 -24.38 -1.33
N TYR A 182 -4.92 -23.32 -1.53
CA TYR A 182 -6.30 -23.43 -1.97
C TYR A 182 -6.41 -24.17 -3.32
N GLU A 183 -5.60 -23.78 -4.32
CA GLU A 183 -5.62 -24.40 -5.64
C GLU A 183 -5.27 -25.90 -5.58
N ARG A 184 -4.31 -26.28 -4.71
CA ARG A 184 -3.96 -27.68 -4.44
C ARG A 184 -5.14 -28.49 -3.91
N HIS A 185 -5.97 -27.90 -3.05
CA HIS A 185 -7.10 -28.59 -2.42
C HIS A 185 -8.38 -28.61 -3.27
N PHE A 186 -8.67 -27.51 -3.96
CA PHE A 186 -9.95 -27.31 -4.66
C PHE A 186 -9.84 -27.35 -6.19
N GLY A 187 -8.62 -27.42 -6.75
CA GLY A 187 -8.38 -27.56 -8.19
C GLY A 187 -8.69 -26.31 -9.03
N GLN A 188 -8.94 -25.17 -8.37
CA GLN A 188 -9.16 -23.87 -8.99
C GLN A 188 -8.60 -22.77 -8.09
N LYS A 189 -8.33 -21.58 -8.64
CA LYS A 189 -7.92 -20.42 -7.84
C LYS A 189 -9.10 -19.85 -7.04
N PRO A 190 -8.87 -19.33 -5.82
CA PRO A 190 -9.91 -18.67 -5.05
C PRO A 190 -10.30 -17.34 -5.71
N ARG A 191 -11.61 -17.04 -5.73
CA ARG A 191 -12.12 -15.73 -6.21
C ARG A 191 -12.18 -14.69 -5.10
N GLY A 192 -12.43 -15.12 -3.88
CA GLY A 192 -12.48 -14.27 -2.70
C GLY A 192 -11.41 -14.61 -1.68
N ILE A 193 -11.18 -13.69 -0.75
CA ILE A 193 -10.33 -13.91 0.43
C ILE A 193 -11.00 -13.35 1.69
N TRP A 194 -10.85 -14.05 2.80
CA TRP A 194 -11.04 -13.48 4.12
C TRP A 194 -9.72 -12.90 4.60
N LEU A 195 -9.64 -11.57 4.72
CA LEU A 195 -8.48 -10.94 5.35
C LEU A 195 -8.50 -11.32 6.84
N PRO A 196 -7.37 -11.78 7.41
CA PRO A 196 -7.32 -12.10 8.82
C PRO A 196 -7.88 -10.96 9.65
N GLU A 197 -8.92 -11.27 10.42
CA GLU A 197 -9.59 -10.32 11.31
C GLU A 197 -10.28 -9.14 10.61
N CYS A 198 -10.63 -9.31 9.33
CA CYS A 198 -10.99 -8.20 8.44
C CYS A 198 -9.96 -7.05 8.48
N GLY A 199 -8.70 -7.37 8.82
CA GLY A 199 -7.61 -6.43 8.98
C GLY A 199 -7.19 -5.89 7.63
N TYR A 200 -7.48 -4.62 7.39
CA TYR A 200 -7.17 -3.93 6.15
C TYR A 200 -6.28 -2.72 6.43
N THR A 201 -5.27 -2.54 5.57
CA THR A 201 -4.53 -1.28 5.40
C THR A 201 -4.40 -0.99 3.89
N PRO A 202 -4.43 0.28 3.46
CA PRO A 202 -4.24 0.64 2.06
C PRO A 202 -3.00 -0.01 1.44
N GLY A 203 -3.15 -0.56 0.22
CA GLY A 203 -2.06 -1.26 -0.49
C GLY A 203 -2.24 -2.78 -0.55
N ILE A 204 -2.91 -3.38 0.45
CA ILE A 204 -3.23 -4.82 0.45
C ILE A 204 -4.05 -5.19 -0.80
N ASP A 205 -5.00 -4.34 -1.19
CA ASP A 205 -5.88 -4.55 -2.34
C ASP A 205 -5.13 -4.64 -3.68
N ARG A 206 -3.99 -3.95 -3.83
CA ARG A 206 -3.09 -4.12 -4.98
C ARG A 206 -2.50 -5.53 -5.02
N ILE A 207 -2.06 -6.05 -3.87
CA ILE A 207 -1.47 -7.39 -3.75
C ILE A 207 -2.55 -8.45 -4.01
N LEU A 208 -3.76 -8.27 -3.47
CA LEU A 208 -4.91 -9.12 -3.75
C LEU A 208 -5.21 -9.21 -5.25
N LYS A 209 -5.18 -8.06 -5.94
CA LYS A 209 -5.40 -8.01 -7.39
C LYS A 209 -4.36 -8.83 -8.15
N GLN A 210 -3.08 -8.69 -7.79
CA GLN A 210 -1.98 -9.44 -8.39
C GLN A 210 -2.10 -10.95 -8.16
N ALA A 211 -2.60 -11.34 -7.00
CA ALA A 211 -2.86 -12.75 -6.65
C ALA A 211 -4.10 -13.33 -7.37
N GLY A 212 -4.86 -12.52 -8.12
CA GLY A 212 -6.07 -12.94 -8.82
C GLY A 212 -7.32 -12.96 -7.95
N ILE A 213 -7.30 -12.31 -6.78
CA ILE A 213 -8.46 -12.17 -5.89
C ILE A 213 -9.37 -11.05 -6.40
N HIS A 214 -10.68 -11.33 -6.42
CA HIS A 214 -11.70 -10.41 -6.92
C HIS A 214 -12.41 -9.66 -5.79
N TYR A 215 -12.53 -10.26 -4.61
CA TYR A 215 -13.21 -9.63 -3.48
C TYR A 215 -12.69 -10.07 -2.12
N PHE A 216 -13.00 -9.28 -1.08
CA PHE A 216 -12.72 -9.58 0.31
C PHE A 216 -13.80 -9.03 1.24
N PHE A 217 -13.74 -9.37 2.52
CA PHE A 217 -14.65 -8.89 3.56
C PHE A 217 -13.97 -7.85 4.44
N THR A 218 -14.73 -6.84 4.88
CA THR A 218 -14.24 -5.77 5.76
C THR A 218 -15.18 -5.52 6.91
N ASP A 219 -14.65 -4.85 7.94
CA ASP A 219 -15.48 -4.17 8.91
C ASP A 219 -16.36 -3.10 8.25
N SER A 220 -17.51 -2.79 8.88
CA SER A 220 -18.47 -1.82 8.39
C SER A 220 -17.86 -0.41 8.31
N THR A 221 -16.98 -0.04 9.25
CA THR A 221 -16.34 1.28 9.30
C THR A 221 -15.42 1.55 8.11
N ALA A 222 -14.78 0.50 7.56
CA ALA A 222 -13.90 0.60 6.41
C ALA A 222 -14.60 1.25 5.21
N VAL A 223 -15.87 0.85 4.99
CA VAL A 223 -16.72 1.34 3.91
C VAL A 223 -17.48 2.59 4.33
N ALA A 224 -17.98 2.65 5.57
CA ALA A 224 -18.74 3.81 6.06
C ALA A 224 -17.93 5.12 6.04
N PHE A 225 -16.61 5.03 6.26
CA PHE A 225 -15.69 6.17 6.21
C PHE A 225 -14.82 6.23 4.95
N ALA A 226 -15.16 5.46 3.91
CA ALA A 226 -14.42 5.46 2.66
C ALA A 226 -14.48 6.83 1.95
N SER A 227 -13.47 7.10 1.11
CA SER A 227 -13.35 8.34 0.33
C SER A 227 -13.29 8.07 -1.18
N PRO A 228 -14.21 8.62 -1.99
CA PRO A 228 -15.40 9.35 -1.58
C PRO A 228 -16.42 8.45 -0.84
N GLN A 229 -17.34 9.07 -0.10
CA GLN A 229 -18.39 8.33 0.60
C GLN A 229 -19.25 7.55 -0.42
N PRO A 230 -19.50 6.25 -0.19
CA PRO A 230 -20.25 5.42 -1.14
C PRO A 230 -21.72 5.83 -1.22
N ASN A 231 -22.28 5.85 -2.43
CA ASN A 231 -23.70 6.21 -2.65
C ASN A 231 -24.66 5.16 -2.11
N ARG A 232 -24.21 3.90 -1.98
CA ARG A 232 -25.02 2.74 -1.58
C ARG A 232 -24.74 2.27 -0.14
N GLU A 233 -24.08 3.11 0.65
CA GLU A 233 -23.74 2.85 2.06
C GLU A 233 -23.17 1.44 2.29
N LEU A 234 -23.68 0.69 3.27
CA LEU A 234 -23.20 -0.65 3.65
C LEU A 234 -23.97 -1.80 2.95
N VAL A 235 -24.97 -1.47 2.12
CA VAL A 235 -25.90 -2.45 1.53
C VAL A 235 -25.57 -2.80 0.08
N ALA A 236 -24.39 -2.39 -0.38
CA ALA A 236 -23.71 -2.85 -1.57
C ALA A 236 -22.19 -2.84 -1.33
N PRO A 237 -21.43 -3.70 -2.02
CA PRO A 237 -19.99 -3.71 -1.86
C PRO A 237 -19.33 -2.49 -2.52
N LEU A 238 -18.13 -2.14 -2.06
CA LEU A 238 -17.33 -1.04 -2.58
C LEU A 238 -16.13 -1.58 -3.35
N MET A 239 -15.90 -1.11 -4.58
CA MET A 239 -14.71 -1.46 -5.34
C MET A 239 -13.55 -0.54 -4.96
N THR A 240 -12.39 -1.11 -4.66
CA THR A 240 -11.19 -0.30 -4.44
C THR A 240 -10.64 0.24 -5.75
N PRO A 241 -9.78 1.28 -5.75
CA PRO A 241 -9.20 1.83 -6.98
C PRO A 241 -8.41 0.82 -7.82
N TYR A 242 -7.95 -0.28 -7.22
CA TYR A 242 -7.23 -1.36 -7.90
C TYR A 242 -8.15 -2.46 -8.46
N GLY A 243 -9.47 -2.31 -8.32
CA GLY A 243 -10.45 -3.22 -8.92
C GLY A 243 -10.61 -4.55 -8.18
N VAL A 244 -10.49 -4.52 -6.85
CA VAL A 244 -10.89 -5.59 -5.92
C VAL A 244 -12.08 -5.08 -5.11
N THR A 245 -13.06 -5.93 -4.83
CA THR A 245 -14.34 -5.50 -4.23
C THR A 245 -14.43 -5.85 -2.75
N ALA A 246 -14.70 -4.89 -1.88
CA ALA A 246 -14.88 -5.08 -0.45
C ALA A 246 -16.36 -5.22 -0.08
N PHE A 247 -16.70 -6.31 0.61
CA PHE A 247 -18.01 -6.56 1.19
C PHE A 247 -18.01 -6.15 2.67
N PRO A 248 -18.67 -5.05 3.04
CA PRO A 248 -18.78 -4.66 4.45
C PRO A 248 -19.69 -5.62 5.20
N ARG A 249 -19.32 -5.95 6.43
CA ARG A 249 -20.21 -6.62 7.39
C ARG A 249 -21.45 -5.78 7.66
N ASP A 250 -22.61 -6.42 7.79
CA ASP A 250 -23.85 -5.79 8.23
C ASP A 250 -23.95 -5.73 9.78
N PRO A 251 -24.05 -4.53 10.39
CA PRO A 251 -24.15 -4.39 11.84
C PRO A 251 -25.44 -4.96 12.45
N GLU A 252 -26.55 -4.96 11.71
CA GLU A 252 -27.85 -5.40 12.24
C GLU A 252 -27.91 -6.92 12.44
N SER A 253 -27.48 -7.70 11.43
CA SER A 253 -27.40 -9.15 11.51
C SER A 253 -26.36 -9.64 12.53
N ALA A 254 -25.28 -8.88 12.69
CA ALA A 254 -24.30 -9.10 13.73
C ALA A 254 -24.91 -9.02 15.13
N SER A 255 -25.59 -7.91 15.45
CA SER A 255 -26.13 -7.66 16.79
C SER A 255 -27.13 -8.74 17.23
N GLN A 256 -27.97 -9.25 16.33
CA GLN A 256 -28.97 -10.29 16.67
C GLN A 256 -28.37 -11.65 17.04
N VAL A 257 -27.14 -11.93 16.63
CA VAL A 257 -26.49 -13.23 16.88
C VAL A 257 -25.39 -13.09 17.94
N TRP A 258 -24.60 -12.01 17.91
CA TRP A 258 -23.41 -11.82 18.75
C TRP A 258 -23.65 -10.98 20.02
N SER A 259 -24.85 -10.44 20.26
CA SER A 259 -25.10 -9.66 21.47
C SER A 259 -25.14 -10.56 22.72
N ASP A 260 -24.33 -10.25 23.73
CA ASP A 260 -24.38 -10.96 25.02
C ASP A 260 -25.73 -10.78 25.74
N ASP A 261 -26.38 -9.62 25.56
CA ASP A 261 -27.63 -9.28 26.22
C ASP A 261 -28.87 -9.81 25.50
N ASN A 262 -28.86 -9.81 24.16
CA ASN A 262 -30.06 -10.06 23.33
C ASN A 262 -29.82 -11.04 22.16
N GLY A 263 -28.63 -11.64 22.05
CA GLY A 263 -28.30 -12.57 20.98
C GLY A 263 -29.01 -13.91 21.16
N TYR A 264 -29.37 -14.55 20.04
CA TYR A 264 -30.03 -15.86 20.08
C TYR A 264 -29.29 -16.92 20.91
N PRO A 265 -27.94 -17.07 20.85
CA PRO A 265 -27.22 -18.09 21.60
C PRO A 265 -27.46 -18.09 23.12
N GLY A 266 -27.89 -16.96 23.69
CA GLY A 266 -28.18 -16.82 25.12
C GLY A 266 -29.54 -17.36 25.58
N ASP A 267 -30.40 -17.90 24.69
CA ASP A 267 -31.73 -18.37 25.08
C ASP A 267 -31.67 -19.52 26.09
N PHE A 268 -32.55 -19.46 27.09
CA PHE A 268 -32.54 -20.38 28.22
C PHE A 268 -32.80 -21.84 27.85
N ASN A 269 -33.34 -22.12 26.66
CA ASN A 269 -33.57 -23.47 26.16
C ASN A 269 -32.35 -24.09 25.47
N TYR A 270 -31.31 -23.30 25.16
CA TYR A 270 -30.09 -23.80 24.52
C TYR A 270 -29.12 -24.46 25.48
N ARG A 271 -28.29 -25.36 24.93
CA ARG A 271 -27.28 -26.12 25.67
C ARG A 271 -26.29 -25.17 26.36
N GLU A 272 -26.06 -25.37 27.66
CA GLU A 272 -25.09 -24.62 28.43
C GLU A 272 -23.66 -25.07 28.06
N TYR A 273 -22.84 -24.12 27.58
CA TYR A 273 -21.47 -24.41 27.17
C TYR A 273 -20.56 -24.69 28.36
N TYR A 274 -20.74 -24.01 29.49
CA TYR A 274 -19.79 -24.06 30.61
C TYR A 274 -20.04 -25.21 31.61
N ARG A 275 -21.02 -26.09 31.36
CA ARG A 275 -21.34 -27.26 32.20
C ARG A 275 -21.08 -28.57 31.46
N ASP A 276 -19.97 -29.21 31.80
CA ASP A 276 -19.50 -30.45 31.20
C ASP A 276 -19.13 -31.48 32.29
N ILE A 277 -19.33 -32.77 32.01
CA ILE A 277 -19.05 -33.84 32.97
C ILE A 277 -17.57 -33.91 33.40
N GLY A 278 -16.64 -33.39 32.58
CA GLY A 278 -15.23 -33.23 32.93
C GLY A 278 -14.99 -32.29 34.11
N TRP A 279 -15.95 -31.39 34.38
CA TRP A 279 -15.96 -30.49 35.53
C TRP A 279 -16.96 -30.89 36.60
N ASP A 280 -18.06 -31.56 36.25
CA ASP A 280 -19.10 -31.89 37.23
C ASP A 280 -18.74 -33.10 38.12
N LEU A 281 -18.01 -34.08 37.59
CA LEU A 281 -17.77 -35.36 38.27
C LEU A 281 -16.46 -35.37 39.08
N GLY A 282 -16.49 -35.96 40.28
CA GLY A 282 -15.27 -36.35 41.02
C GLY A 282 -14.55 -35.24 41.81
N TRP A 283 -15.19 -34.10 42.11
CA TRP A 283 -14.60 -33.11 43.02
C TRP A 283 -14.51 -33.60 44.47
N ASN A 284 -15.52 -34.36 44.91
CA ASN A 284 -15.63 -34.87 46.28
C ASN A 284 -15.87 -36.39 46.33
N ASP A 285 -15.64 -37.09 45.22
CA ASP A 285 -15.89 -38.52 45.07
C ASP A 285 -14.75 -39.18 44.27
N LEU A 286 -14.06 -40.13 44.90
CA LEU A 286 -12.91 -40.82 44.32
C LEU A 286 -13.30 -41.83 43.24
N GLU A 287 -14.50 -42.40 43.30
CA GLU A 287 -15.01 -43.33 42.30
C GLU A 287 -15.39 -42.56 41.02
N GLU A 288 -16.06 -41.41 41.18
CA GLU A 288 -16.33 -40.51 40.06
C GLU A 288 -15.06 -39.91 39.45
N TRP A 289 -14.05 -39.59 40.27
CA TRP A 289 -12.76 -39.16 39.76
C TRP A 289 -12.06 -40.27 38.97
N ALA A 290 -12.02 -41.51 39.50
CA ALA A 290 -11.45 -42.65 38.78
C ALA A 290 -12.17 -42.92 37.45
N TYR A 291 -13.47 -42.65 37.40
CA TYR A 291 -14.29 -42.75 36.20
C TYR A 291 -13.94 -41.70 35.13
N ILE A 292 -13.83 -40.42 35.51
CA ILE A 292 -13.60 -39.33 34.54
C ILE A 292 -12.12 -39.13 34.18
N LYS A 293 -11.20 -39.55 35.06
CA LYS A 293 -9.75 -39.37 34.92
C LYS A 293 -9.17 -39.83 33.57
N PRO A 294 -9.59 -40.96 32.96
CA PRO A 294 -9.09 -41.37 31.65
C PRO A 294 -9.44 -40.39 30.51
N HIS A 295 -10.41 -39.50 30.72
CA HIS A 295 -10.95 -38.59 29.71
C HIS A 295 -10.46 -37.13 29.86
N VAL A 296 -9.78 -36.81 30.96
CA VAL A 296 -9.08 -35.53 31.13
C VAL A 296 -7.66 -35.57 30.56
N LEU A 297 -6.86 -34.52 30.74
CA LEU A 297 -5.48 -34.51 30.23
C LEU A 297 -4.57 -35.48 31.01
N PRO A 298 -3.49 -36.01 30.39
CA PRO A 298 -2.51 -36.87 31.07
C PRO A 298 -1.85 -36.22 32.30
N THR A 299 -1.79 -34.89 32.33
CA THR A 299 -1.32 -34.06 33.46
C THR A 299 -2.31 -34.03 34.64
N ASN A 300 -3.47 -34.68 34.51
CA ASN A 300 -4.63 -34.64 35.41
C ASN A 300 -5.35 -33.29 35.46
N GLU A 301 -5.06 -32.38 34.53
CA GLU A 301 -5.82 -31.14 34.37
C GLU A 301 -7.20 -31.43 33.77
N ARG A 302 -8.25 -30.87 34.38
CA ARG A 302 -9.64 -31.04 33.93
C ARG A 302 -9.90 -30.24 32.66
N VAL A 303 -10.75 -30.80 31.80
CA VAL A 303 -11.09 -30.26 30.49
C VAL A 303 -12.53 -30.64 30.13
N ASN A 304 -13.11 -29.94 29.16
CA ASN A 304 -14.38 -30.36 28.59
C ASN A 304 -14.22 -31.71 27.90
N THR A 305 -15.22 -32.57 28.07
CA THR A 305 -15.32 -33.87 27.40
C THR A 305 -16.15 -33.80 26.13
N GLY A 306 -17.04 -32.81 26.02
CA GLY A 306 -18.02 -32.68 24.93
C GLY A 306 -19.42 -33.20 25.31
N ILE A 307 -19.59 -33.81 26.49
CA ILE A 307 -20.89 -34.28 27.00
C ILE A 307 -21.41 -33.28 28.04
N LYS A 308 -22.46 -32.54 27.65
CA LYS A 308 -23.01 -31.39 28.38
C LYS A 308 -24.52 -31.55 28.55
N TYR A 309 -24.98 -31.81 29.78
CA TYR A 309 -26.36 -32.23 30.03
C TYR A 309 -27.35 -31.12 30.36
N TYR A 310 -26.89 -29.88 30.46
CA TYR A 310 -27.69 -28.79 31.01
C TYR A 310 -27.99 -27.71 29.96
N ARG A 311 -29.07 -26.97 30.17
CA ARG A 311 -29.42 -25.77 29.40
C ARG A 311 -29.10 -24.49 30.18
N ILE A 312 -29.00 -23.36 29.51
CA ILE A 312 -28.65 -22.06 30.14
C ILE A 312 -29.60 -21.71 31.30
N THR A 313 -30.89 -22.04 31.21
CA THR A 313 -31.90 -21.91 32.30
C THR A 313 -32.24 -20.49 32.75
N GLY A 314 -31.25 -19.65 33.04
CA GLY A 314 -31.38 -18.26 33.49
C GLY A 314 -30.07 -17.74 34.10
N ASN A 315 -30.07 -16.49 34.57
CA ASN A 315 -28.84 -15.78 35.00
C ASN A 315 -28.28 -16.19 36.39
N GLY A 316 -28.84 -17.21 37.06
CA GLY A 316 -28.36 -17.72 38.35
C GLY A 316 -27.38 -18.91 38.20
N ASN A 317 -26.95 -19.53 39.30
CA ASN A 317 -26.09 -20.73 39.27
C ASN A 317 -26.86 -22.05 39.06
N HIS A 318 -28.19 -22.00 39.07
CA HIS A 318 -29.02 -23.18 38.86
C HIS A 318 -29.15 -23.49 37.37
N ARG A 319 -29.06 -24.78 37.02
CA ARG A 319 -29.13 -25.28 35.66
C ARG A 319 -30.04 -26.51 35.61
N GLU A 320 -30.98 -26.51 34.67
CA GLU A 320 -31.91 -27.61 34.41
C GLU A 320 -31.40 -28.53 33.29
N PRO A 321 -31.87 -29.78 33.22
CA PRO A 321 -31.56 -30.68 32.12
C PRO A 321 -31.88 -30.07 30.75
N TYR A 322 -31.01 -30.36 29.78
CA TYR A 322 -31.17 -29.93 28.40
C TYR A 322 -32.32 -30.69 27.70
N HIS A 323 -33.11 -29.97 26.89
CA HIS A 323 -34.25 -30.54 26.17
C HIS A 323 -34.10 -30.29 24.66
N PRO A 324 -33.53 -31.25 23.90
CA PRO A 324 -33.24 -31.06 22.48
C PRO A 324 -34.44 -30.65 21.62
N GLU A 325 -35.64 -31.13 21.95
CA GLU A 325 -36.86 -30.79 21.19
C GLU A 325 -37.27 -29.32 21.38
N LEU A 326 -37.16 -28.80 22.60
CA LEU A 326 -37.43 -27.39 22.89
C LEU A 326 -36.39 -26.49 22.24
N ALA A 327 -35.12 -26.90 22.30
CA ALA A 327 -34.01 -26.20 21.68
C ALA A 327 -34.17 -26.13 20.15
N LEU A 328 -34.56 -27.24 19.51
CA LEU A 328 -34.83 -27.28 18.07
C LEU A 328 -36.01 -26.38 17.68
N LYS A 329 -37.11 -26.41 18.44
CA LYS A 329 -38.24 -25.50 18.23
C LYS A 329 -37.80 -24.04 18.35
N LYS A 330 -36.99 -23.72 19.35
CA LYS A 330 -36.46 -22.37 19.58
C LYS A 330 -35.56 -21.92 18.43
N ALA A 331 -34.68 -22.79 17.92
CA ALA A 331 -33.87 -22.52 16.73
C ALA A 331 -34.72 -22.18 15.50
N ALA A 332 -35.86 -22.87 15.30
CA ALA A 332 -36.79 -22.53 14.23
C ALA A 332 -37.49 -21.17 14.44
N GLU A 333 -37.87 -20.83 15.68
CA GLU A 333 -38.43 -19.52 16.05
C GLU A 333 -37.41 -18.39 15.80
N HIS A 334 -36.15 -18.56 16.20
CA HIS A 334 -35.09 -17.58 15.95
C HIS A 334 -34.76 -17.44 14.47
N ALA A 335 -34.79 -18.53 13.69
CA ALA A 335 -34.61 -18.46 12.25
C ALA A 335 -35.73 -17.64 11.58
N ASP A 336 -36.96 -17.73 12.08
CA ASP A 336 -38.11 -16.95 11.62
C ASP A 336 -37.97 -15.46 11.94
N ASP A 337 -37.56 -15.13 13.17
CA ASP A 337 -37.30 -13.74 13.58
C ASP A 337 -36.15 -13.12 12.78
N PHE A 338 -35.04 -13.85 12.62
CA PHE A 338 -33.90 -13.40 11.82
C PHE A 338 -34.31 -13.14 10.36
N LEU A 339 -35.02 -14.08 9.74
CA LEU A 339 -35.54 -13.91 8.38
C LEU A 339 -36.48 -12.70 8.27
N THR A 340 -37.41 -12.55 9.22
CA THR A 340 -38.34 -11.42 9.25
C THR A 340 -37.61 -10.08 9.29
N ASN A 341 -36.54 -9.97 10.08
CA ASN A 341 -35.76 -8.74 10.17
C ASN A 341 -34.93 -8.49 8.90
N ARG A 342 -34.33 -9.52 8.27
CA ARG A 342 -33.67 -9.40 6.96
C ARG A 342 -34.64 -9.00 5.85
N GLN A 343 -35.88 -9.48 5.89
CA GLN A 343 -36.94 -9.07 4.94
C GLN A 343 -37.28 -7.58 5.08
N LYS A 344 -37.46 -7.09 6.31
CA LYS A 344 -37.71 -5.66 6.57
C LYS A 344 -36.53 -4.80 6.08
N GLN A 345 -35.30 -5.22 6.37
CA GLN A 345 -34.08 -4.53 5.95
C GLN A 345 -33.98 -4.47 4.41
N ALA A 346 -34.15 -5.60 3.72
CA ALA A 346 -34.13 -5.64 2.26
C ALA A 346 -35.25 -4.78 1.64
N GLN A 347 -36.46 -4.83 2.18
CA GLN A 347 -37.58 -4.01 1.69
C GLN A 347 -37.38 -2.52 1.91
N HIS A 348 -36.71 -2.12 2.99
CA HIS A 348 -36.37 -0.74 3.27
C HIS A 348 -35.41 -0.21 2.20
N TRP A 349 -34.27 -0.88 2.03
CA TRP A 349 -33.20 -0.42 1.13
C TRP A 349 -33.53 -0.54 -0.35
N HIS A 350 -34.29 -1.57 -0.75
CA HIS A 350 -34.72 -1.74 -2.14
C HIS A 350 -35.51 -0.54 -2.69
N ARG A 351 -36.13 0.29 -1.84
CA ARG A 351 -36.85 1.50 -2.26
C ARG A 351 -35.92 2.64 -2.71
N TRP A 352 -34.67 2.61 -2.26
CA TRP A 352 -33.71 3.71 -2.40
C TRP A 352 -32.54 3.38 -3.33
N LEU A 353 -32.33 2.09 -3.63
CA LEU A 353 -31.21 1.63 -4.43
C LEU A 353 -31.60 1.39 -5.90
N ASP A 354 -30.62 1.55 -6.78
CA ASP A 354 -30.69 1.19 -8.20
C ASP A 354 -30.56 -0.32 -8.45
N ARG A 355 -30.40 -1.11 -7.39
CA ARG A 355 -30.18 -2.55 -7.40
C ARG A 355 -30.77 -3.20 -6.15
N LYS A 356 -30.80 -4.54 -6.13
CA LYS A 356 -31.19 -5.28 -4.93
C LYS A 356 -30.07 -5.17 -3.89
N PRO A 357 -30.33 -4.72 -2.64
CA PRO A 357 -29.34 -4.69 -1.58
C PRO A 357 -28.82 -6.09 -1.28
N ILE A 358 -27.56 -6.18 -0.82
CA ILE A 358 -26.98 -7.40 -0.27
C ILE A 358 -26.70 -7.20 1.22
N ILE A 359 -27.17 -8.13 2.05
CA ILE A 359 -26.90 -8.17 3.48
C ILE A 359 -25.84 -9.23 3.72
N VAL A 360 -24.63 -8.81 4.11
CA VAL A 360 -23.48 -9.69 4.32
C VAL A 360 -23.33 -9.96 5.81
N ALA A 361 -23.55 -11.22 6.20
CA ALA A 361 -23.53 -11.65 7.60
C ALA A 361 -22.36 -12.63 7.84
N PRO A 362 -21.17 -12.11 8.16
CA PRO A 362 -20.02 -12.90 8.54
C PRO A 362 -20.00 -13.26 10.01
N TYR A 363 -19.64 -14.51 10.30
CA TYR A 363 -19.51 -15.08 11.64
C TYR A 363 -18.38 -16.11 11.65
N ASP A 364 -17.76 -16.32 12.82
CA ASP A 364 -16.90 -17.50 13.02
C ASP A 364 -17.72 -18.78 12.82
N ALA A 365 -17.15 -19.77 12.14
CA ALA A 365 -17.85 -21.02 11.86
C ALA A 365 -18.15 -21.77 13.16
N GLU A 366 -17.20 -21.74 14.11
CA GLU A 366 -17.25 -22.40 15.41
C GLU A 366 -18.34 -21.83 16.32
N LEU A 367 -18.88 -20.64 16.00
CA LEU A 367 -20.11 -20.18 16.64
C LEU A 367 -21.23 -21.20 16.43
N PHE A 368 -21.38 -21.75 15.22
CA PHE A 368 -22.47 -22.64 14.86
C PHE A 368 -22.12 -24.10 15.18
N GLY A 369 -22.30 -24.44 16.45
CA GLY A 369 -22.30 -25.81 16.96
C GLY A 369 -21.37 -25.99 18.16
N HIS A 370 -20.21 -25.32 18.18
CA HIS A 370 -19.33 -25.38 19.34
C HIS A 370 -19.81 -24.43 20.45
N TRP A 371 -19.80 -23.12 20.20
CA TRP A 371 -20.27 -22.11 21.17
C TRP A 371 -21.80 -22.12 21.30
N TRP A 372 -22.51 -22.14 20.18
CA TRP A 372 -23.96 -22.27 20.11
C TRP A 372 -24.33 -23.63 19.50
N TYR A 373 -24.64 -24.60 20.35
CA TYR A 373 -24.83 -26.01 19.94
C TYR A 373 -25.92 -26.20 18.87
N GLU A 374 -26.99 -25.43 18.95
CA GLU A 374 -28.11 -25.48 18.02
C GLU A 374 -27.88 -24.65 16.75
N GLY A 375 -26.73 -23.98 16.63
CA GLY A 375 -26.37 -23.16 15.48
C GLY A 375 -26.55 -23.86 14.12
N PRO A 376 -26.09 -25.11 13.92
CA PRO A 376 -26.33 -25.84 12.68
C PRO A 376 -27.82 -26.06 12.40
N SER A 377 -28.61 -26.37 13.44
CA SER A 377 -30.07 -26.51 13.30
C SER A 377 -30.74 -25.18 12.95
N PHE A 378 -30.30 -24.07 13.54
CA PHE A 378 -30.76 -22.73 13.16
C PHE A 378 -30.45 -22.43 11.69
N LEU A 379 -29.24 -22.71 11.22
CA LEU A 379 -28.85 -22.50 9.81
C LEU A 379 -29.66 -23.36 8.85
N GLU A 380 -29.91 -24.63 9.19
CA GLU A 380 -30.77 -25.51 8.40
C GLU A 380 -32.19 -24.94 8.28
N GLN A 381 -32.78 -24.52 9.40
CA GLN A 381 -34.12 -23.91 9.42
C GLN A 381 -34.14 -22.59 8.63
N LEU A 382 -33.11 -21.74 8.78
CA LEU A 382 -33.01 -20.49 8.06
C LEU A 382 -32.97 -20.71 6.53
N CYS A 383 -32.18 -21.66 6.06
CA CYS A 383 -32.10 -22.01 4.63
C CYS A 383 -33.45 -22.52 4.10
N ARG A 384 -34.10 -23.43 4.83
CA ARG A 384 -35.41 -23.97 4.45
C ARG A 384 -36.47 -22.88 4.39
N LYS A 385 -36.55 -22.02 5.40
CA LYS A 385 -37.50 -20.91 5.47
C LYS A 385 -37.25 -19.86 4.38
N MET A 386 -35.99 -19.52 4.12
CA MET A 386 -35.62 -18.60 3.03
C MET A 386 -36.05 -19.12 1.66
N PHE A 387 -35.99 -20.44 1.43
CA PHE A 387 -36.37 -21.04 0.17
C PHE A 387 -37.88 -21.31 0.02
N LEU A 388 -38.54 -21.82 1.07
CA LEU A 388 -39.91 -22.34 1.01
C LEU A 388 -40.98 -21.33 1.43
N ASP A 389 -40.71 -20.49 2.44
CA ASP A 389 -41.77 -19.75 3.13
C ASP A 389 -42.04 -18.36 2.52
N GLN A 390 -41.14 -17.84 1.66
CA GLN A 390 -41.17 -16.46 1.21
C GLN A 390 -40.41 -16.21 -0.11
N HIS A 391 -40.57 -15.00 -0.69
CA HIS A 391 -39.94 -14.60 -1.97
C HIS A 391 -39.25 -13.22 -1.95
N ILE A 392 -39.10 -12.60 -0.77
CA ILE A 392 -38.60 -11.23 -0.57
C ILE A 392 -37.06 -11.20 -0.58
N VAL A 393 -36.40 -12.13 0.11
CA VAL A 393 -34.93 -12.21 0.21
C VAL A 393 -34.45 -13.55 -0.34
N LYS A 394 -33.34 -13.58 -1.09
CA LYS A 394 -32.74 -14.83 -1.58
C LYS A 394 -31.30 -14.95 -1.09
N MET A 395 -30.86 -16.15 -0.75
CA MET A 395 -29.45 -16.40 -0.46
C MET A 395 -28.59 -16.26 -1.73
N ILE A 396 -27.41 -15.68 -1.61
CA ILE A 396 -26.48 -15.49 -2.72
C ILE A 396 -25.03 -15.67 -2.24
N THR A 397 -24.13 -16.12 -3.11
CA THR A 397 -22.69 -15.98 -2.85
C THR A 397 -22.17 -14.61 -3.31
N PRO A 398 -21.07 -14.09 -2.73
CA PRO A 398 -20.48 -12.83 -3.20
C PRO A 398 -20.13 -12.85 -4.70
N SER A 399 -19.61 -13.96 -5.22
CA SER A 399 -19.31 -14.07 -6.66
C SER A 399 -20.57 -14.03 -7.53
N GLU A 400 -21.66 -14.70 -7.12
CA GLU A 400 -22.94 -14.61 -7.83
C GLU A 400 -23.47 -13.17 -7.86
N TYR A 401 -23.35 -12.44 -6.74
CA TYR A 401 -23.76 -11.04 -6.66
C TYR A 401 -22.94 -10.14 -7.58
N LEU A 402 -21.61 -10.32 -7.63
CA LEU A 402 -20.74 -9.55 -8.54
C LEU A 402 -20.99 -9.88 -10.02
N ASN A 403 -21.42 -11.11 -10.33
CA ASN A 403 -21.84 -11.47 -11.69
C ASN A 403 -23.14 -10.78 -12.09
N GLU A 404 -24.09 -10.60 -11.15
CA GLU A 404 -25.34 -9.86 -11.41
C GLU A 404 -25.08 -8.34 -11.49
N TYR A 405 -24.20 -7.81 -10.64
CA TYR A 405 -23.89 -6.38 -10.55
C TYR A 405 -22.37 -6.12 -10.66
N PRO A 406 -21.81 -6.17 -11.88
CA PRO A 406 -20.36 -6.01 -12.10
C PRO A 406 -19.86 -4.57 -11.88
N ILE A 407 -20.76 -3.58 -11.85
CA ILE A 407 -20.43 -2.18 -11.61
C ILE A 407 -20.74 -1.87 -10.14
N ALA A 408 -19.73 -1.43 -9.38
CA ALA A 408 -19.88 -0.96 -8.00
C ALA A 408 -19.40 0.49 -7.86
N ASP A 409 -19.74 1.15 -6.76
CA ASP A 409 -19.07 2.40 -6.40
C ASP A 409 -17.57 2.16 -6.25
N VAL A 410 -16.77 3.19 -6.50
CA VAL A 410 -15.31 3.12 -6.36
C VAL A 410 -14.86 4.07 -5.26
N GLY A 411 -14.10 3.58 -4.30
CA GLY A 411 -13.61 4.40 -3.18
C GLY A 411 -12.41 3.80 -2.46
N LYS A 412 -11.63 4.67 -1.82
CA LYS A 412 -10.51 4.29 -0.95
C LYS A 412 -11.05 3.92 0.44
N LEU A 413 -10.70 2.74 0.91
CA LEU A 413 -11.05 2.24 2.25
C LEU A 413 -10.06 2.78 3.28
N ASN A 414 -10.54 2.99 4.50
CA ASN A 414 -9.67 3.30 5.64
C ASN A 414 -9.14 2.02 6.29
N GLU A 415 -8.08 2.17 7.08
CA GLU A 415 -7.61 1.10 7.96
C GLU A 415 -8.72 0.67 8.92
N SER A 416 -8.87 -0.64 9.08
CA SER A 416 -9.91 -1.20 9.93
C SER A 416 -9.58 -2.64 10.30
N SER A 417 -10.18 -3.12 11.37
CA SER A 417 -10.38 -4.55 11.62
C SER A 417 -11.80 -4.76 12.16
N TRP A 418 -12.27 -6.01 12.20
CA TRP A 418 -13.52 -6.33 12.91
C TRP A 418 -13.32 -6.55 14.42
N GLY A 419 -12.10 -6.31 14.93
CA GLY A 419 -11.73 -6.43 16.34
C GLY A 419 -12.18 -5.24 17.18
N ARG A 420 -11.62 -5.14 18.40
CA ARG A 420 -11.96 -4.08 19.36
C ARG A 420 -11.70 -2.69 18.76
N ASN A 421 -12.67 -1.80 18.93
CA ASN A 421 -12.64 -0.42 18.43
C ASN A 421 -12.38 -0.30 16.91
N HIS A 422 -12.74 -1.33 16.13
CA HIS A 422 -12.54 -1.38 14.68
C HIS A 422 -11.08 -1.18 14.24
N SER A 423 -10.12 -1.55 15.10
CA SER A 423 -8.70 -1.21 14.95
C SER A 423 -7.76 -2.39 15.21
N ALA A 424 -6.46 -2.15 15.16
CA ALA A 424 -5.45 -3.16 15.49
C ALA A 424 -5.28 -3.43 17.00
N GLU A 425 -6.08 -2.80 17.88
CA GLU A 425 -5.87 -2.81 19.34
C GLU A 425 -5.69 -4.20 19.95
N VAL A 426 -6.47 -5.20 19.50
CA VAL A 426 -6.36 -6.58 20.00
C VAL A 426 -4.95 -7.14 19.76
N TRP A 427 -4.36 -6.86 18.59
CA TRP A 427 -3.06 -7.41 18.18
C TRP A 427 -1.88 -6.50 18.52
N LEU A 428 -2.09 -5.18 18.68
CA LEU A 428 -1.04 -4.23 19.03
C LEU A 428 -1.37 -3.44 20.30
N GLN A 429 -0.87 -3.95 21.43
CA GLN A 429 -1.00 -3.33 22.74
C GLN A 429 0.06 -3.87 23.72
N GLY A 430 0.13 -3.31 24.93
CA GLY A 430 1.29 -3.46 25.82
C GLY A 430 1.67 -4.89 26.29
N HIS A 431 0.83 -5.91 26.08
CA HIS A 431 1.17 -7.30 26.45
C HIS A 431 1.62 -8.16 25.25
N ASN A 432 1.39 -7.73 24.01
CA ASN A 432 1.77 -8.46 22.80
C ASN A 432 2.68 -7.65 21.86
N ASP A 433 2.83 -6.34 22.04
CA ASP A 433 3.66 -5.45 21.21
C ASP A 433 5.13 -5.92 21.06
N TRP A 434 5.66 -6.61 22.06
CA TRP A 434 7.03 -7.10 22.10
C TRP A 434 7.37 -8.08 20.98
N ILE A 435 6.39 -8.74 20.36
CA ILE A 435 6.61 -9.71 19.28
C ILE A 435 7.04 -9.01 17.99
N TYR A 436 6.51 -7.82 17.69
CA TYR A 436 6.59 -7.22 16.36
C TYR A 436 8.01 -6.86 15.95
N ARG A 437 8.84 -6.34 16.87
CA ARG A 437 10.25 -6.08 16.56
C ARG A 437 10.99 -7.33 16.07
N HIS A 438 10.63 -8.50 16.57
CA HIS A 438 11.26 -9.76 16.20
C HIS A 438 10.69 -10.30 14.89
N LEU A 439 9.37 -10.20 14.71
CA LEU A 439 8.72 -10.54 13.44
C LEU A 439 9.25 -9.68 12.30
N HIS A 440 9.35 -8.36 12.49
CA HIS A 440 9.87 -7.43 11.49
C HIS A 440 11.34 -7.68 11.14
N GLN A 441 12.19 -7.98 12.12
CA GLN A 441 13.58 -8.39 11.86
C GLN A 441 13.65 -9.70 11.07
N ALA A 442 12.76 -10.65 11.36
CA ALA A 442 12.70 -11.91 10.64
C ALA A 442 12.18 -11.73 9.21
N GLU A 443 11.19 -10.86 8.98
CA GLU A 443 10.71 -10.46 7.64
C GLU A 443 11.85 -9.91 6.77
N GLU A 444 12.58 -8.91 7.28
CA GLU A 444 13.71 -8.31 6.58
C GLU A 444 14.79 -9.34 6.25
N ARG A 445 15.11 -10.22 7.21
CA ARG A 445 16.11 -11.28 7.02
C ARG A 445 15.67 -12.29 5.96
N MET A 446 14.39 -12.67 5.93
CA MET A 446 13.85 -13.60 4.95
C MET A 446 13.92 -13.00 3.53
N ILE A 447 13.55 -11.73 3.38
CA ILE A 447 13.62 -10.99 2.11
C ILE A 447 15.07 -10.90 1.61
N LEU A 448 16.00 -10.55 2.50
CA LEU A 448 17.43 -10.47 2.18
C LEU A 448 17.95 -11.81 1.64
N LEU A 449 17.65 -12.91 2.33
CA LEU A 449 18.09 -14.25 1.93
C LEU A 449 17.42 -14.71 0.63
N ALA A 450 16.11 -14.52 0.50
CA ALA A 450 15.36 -14.86 -0.72
C ALA A 450 15.91 -14.11 -1.94
N THR A 451 16.17 -12.81 -1.79
CA THR A 451 16.70 -11.95 -2.86
C THR A 451 18.14 -12.31 -3.19
N LYS A 452 19.01 -12.52 -2.19
CA LYS A 452 20.41 -12.98 -2.37
C LYS A 452 20.49 -14.27 -3.18
N HIS A 453 19.50 -15.15 -3.03
CA HIS A 453 19.48 -16.47 -3.66
C HIS A 453 18.43 -16.62 -4.80
N GLU A 454 17.88 -15.51 -5.35
CA GLU A 454 16.91 -15.50 -6.47
C GLU A 454 17.40 -16.33 -7.68
N HIS A 455 18.69 -16.26 -7.97
CA HIS A 455 19.34 -17.01 -9.05
C HIS A 455 20.06 -18.24 -8.51
N LEU A 456 19.27 -19.22 -8.05
CA LEU A 456 19.77 -20.50 -7.53
C LEU A 456 20.93 -21.07 -8.39
N GLY A 457 22.14 -21.11 -7.82
CA GLY A 457 23.22 -21.98 -8.31
C GLY A 457 24.46 -21.35 -8.97
N ARG A 458 24.71 -20.03 -8.93
CA ARG A 458 25.96 -19.49 -9.52
C ARG A 458 27.18 -19.42 -8.57
N HIS A 459 26.97 -19.33 -7.25
CA HIS A 459 28.08 -19.12 -6.30
C HIS A 459 27.95 -19.80 -4.91
N SER A 460 26.91 -20.62 -4.65
CA SER A 460 26.68 -21.27 -3.34
C SER A 460 27.37 -22.65 -3.26
N MET A 461 28.04 -22.97 -2.15
CA MET A 461 28.57 -24.32 -1.89
C MET A 461 27.46 -25.35 -1.59
N LEU A 462 26.27 -24.92 -1.18
CA LEU A 462 25.11 -25.79 -0.99
C LEU A 462 24.50 -26.22 -2.34
N SER A 463 24.03 -27.46 -2.41
CA SER A 463 23.23 -27.89 -3.56
C SER A 463 21.94 -27.07 -3.66
N ALA A 464 21.52 -26.74 -4.89
CA ALA A 464 20.33 -25.92 -5.13
C ALA A 464 19.06 -26.51 -4.48
N GLY A 465 18.98 -27.84 -4.34
CA GLY A 465 17.88 -28.53 -3.69
C GLY A 465 17.84 -28.32 -2.18
N VAL A 466 18.98 -28.44 -1.49
CA VAL A 466 19.07 -28.24 -0.03
C VAL A 466 18.81 -26.78 0.33
N LEU A 467 19.39 -25.83 -0.43
CA LEU A 467 19.15 -24.41 -0.22
C LEU A 467 17.67 -24.05 -0.35
N LYS A 468 16.99 -24.55 -1.39
CA LYS A 468 15.55 -24.34 -1.58
C LYS A 468 14.73 -24.90 -0.42
N ARG A 469 15.04 -26.13 0.03
CA ARG A 469 14.35 -26.75 1.19
C ARG A 469 14.53 -25.91 2.46
N ALA A 470 15.75 -25.50 2.77
CA ALA A 470 16.06 -24.70 3.95
C ALA A 470 15.33 -23.33 3.92
N LEU A 471 15.35 -22.62 2.79
CA LEU A 471 14.66 -21.34 2.64
C LEU A 471 13.13 -21.48 2.68
N ASN A 472 12.58 -22.55 2.11
CA ASN A 472 11.15 -22.84 2.20
C ASN A 472 10.73 -23.17 3.64
N GLN A 473 11.54 -23.93 4.39
CA GLN A 473 11.26 -24.18 5.80
C GLN A 473 11.39 -22.89 6.62
N ALA A 474 12.41 -22.07 6.39
CA ALA A 474 12.55 -20.79 7.07
C ALA A 474 11.34 -19.87 6.80
N ALA A 475 10.90 -19.75 5.54
CA ALA A 475 9.69 -19.02 5.19
C ALA A 475 8.45 -19.52 5.93
N ARG A 476 8.32 -20.84 6.11
CA ARG A 476 7.23 -21.47 6.86
C ARG A 476 7.29 -21.14 8.35
N GLU A 477 8.46 -21.25 8.97
CA GLU A 477 8.66 -20.88 10.38
C GLU A 477 8.30 -19.41 10.63
N LEU A 478 8.72 -18.50 9.73
CA LEU A 478 8.35 -17.09 9.83
C LEU A 478 6.82 -16.91 9.75
N MET A 479 6.16 -17.52 8.77
CA MET A 479 4.69 -17.44 8.67
C MET A 479 4.00 -17.98 9.91
N LEU A 480 4.46 -19.11 10.46
CA LEU A 480 3.89 -19.69 11.68
C LEU A 480 4.08 -18.77 12.89
N ALA A 481 5.21 -18.05 12.98
CA ALA A 481 5.43 -17.04 14.01
C ALA A 481 4.52 -15.81 13.86
N GLN A 482 4.11 -15.47 12.64
CA GLN A 482 3.29 -14.31 12.30
C GLN A 482 1.77 -14.51 12.50
N SER A 483 1.31 -15.71 12.87
CA SER A 483 -0.13 -15.98 13.10
C SER A 483 -0.74 -14.98 14.10
N SER A 484 -1.90 -14.41 13.76
CA SER A 484 -2.58 -13.42 14.61
C SER A 484 -3.06 -14.02 15.94
N ASP A 485 -3.29 -15.33 15.96
CA ASP A 485 -3.75 -16.10 17.11
C ASP A 485 -2.85 -15.92 18.32
N TRP A 486 -1.54 -15.81 18.13
CA TRP A 486 -0.60 -15.64 19.24
C TRP A 486 -0.83 -14.32 19.97
N ALA A 487 -1.00 -13.22 19.24
CA ALA A 487 -1.27 -11.92 19.83
C ALA A 487 -2.69 -11.86 20.44
N PHE A 488 -3.67 -12.51 19.80
CA PHE A 488 -5.03 -12.65 20.32
C PHE A 488 -5.11 -13.45 21.64
N ILE A 489 -4.39 -14.57 21.73
CA ILE A 489 -4.30 -15.38 22.95
C ILE A 489 -3.64 -14.58 24.09
N MET A 490 -2.63 -13.77 23.78
CA MET A 490 -2.00 -12.88 24.75
C MET A 490 -2.96 -11.79 25.26
N ASP A 491 -3.86 -11.26 24.42
CA ASP A 491 -4.90 -10.30 24.83
C ASP A 491 -6.01 -10.94 25.66
N SER A 492 -6.52 -12.09 25.21
CA SER A 492 -7.60 -12.80 25.90
C SER A 492 -7.19 -13.42 27.25
N GLN A 493 -5.89 -13.46 27.57
CA GLN A 493 -5.34 -14.01 28.82
C GLN A 493 -5.74 -15.49 29.05
N THR A 494 -5.83 -16.29 27.99
CA THR A 494 -6.26 -17.69 28.06
C THR A 494 -5.10 -18.66 28.27
N VAL A 495 -4.32 -18.95 27.23
CA VAL A 495 -3.11 -19.82 27.27
C VAL A 495 -1.85 -19.06 26.85
N VAL A 496 -1.60 -17.93 27.54
CA VAL A 496 -0.53 -16.96 27.22
C VAL A 496 0.84 -17.63 27.07
N ASP A 497 1.22 -18.51 27.99
CA ASP A 497 2.52 -19.20 27.94
C ASP A 497 2.68 -20.06 26.68
N TYR A 498 1.60 -20.66 26.20
CA TYR A 498 1.62 -21.42 24.96
C TYR A 498 1.90 -20.50 23.76
N ALA A 499 1.18 -19.39 23.63
CA ALA A 499 1.39 -18.41 22.56
C ALA A 499 2.82 -17.87 22.57
N ILE A 500 3.35 -17.47 23.74
CA ILE A 500 4.73 -16.98 23.88
C ILE A 500 5.74 -18.06 23.43
N ARG A 501 5.54 -19.32 23.84
CA ARG A 501 6.40 -20.43 23.42
C ARG A 501 6.34 -20.68 21.92
N ARG A 502 5.15 -20.62 21.31
CA ARG A 502 4.97 -20.81 19.86
C ARG A 502 5.70 -19.74 19.06
N THR A 503 5.48 -18.45 19.37
CA THR A 503 6.18 -17.34 18.72
C THR A 503 7.69 -17.48 18.84
N LYS A 504 8.21 -17.75 20.05
CA LYS A 504 9.65 -17.89 20.29
C LYS A 504 10.25 -19.12 19.62
N SER A 505 9.55 -20.26 19.63
CA SER A 505 10.04 -21.50 19.03
C SER A 505 10.17 -21.35 17.52
N HIS A 506 9.16 -20.81 16.85
CA HIS A 506 9.19 -20.62 15.39
C HIS A 506 10.25 -19.59 14.98
N LEU A 507 10.37 -18.45 15.68
CA LEU A 507 11.45 -17.50 15.45
C LEU A 507 12.84 -18.11 15.70
N GLY A 508 12.98 -18.95 16.73
CA GLY A 508 14.21 -19.68 17.00
C GLY A 508 14.60 -20.62 15.87
N CYS A 509 13.65 -21.43 15.39
CA CYS A 509 13.84 -22.32 14.24
C CYS A 509 14.17 -21.54 12.96
N PHE A 510 13.45 -20.45 12.69
CA PHE A 510 13.70 -19.52 11.58
C PHE A 510 15.15 -19.02 11.60
N HIS A 511 15.57 -18.38 12.69
CA HIS A 511 16.92 -17.82 12.79
C HIS A 511 18.00 -18.90 12.69
N HIS A 512 17.75 -20.08 13.27
CA HIS A 512 18.68 -21.19 13.18
C HIS A 512 18.88 -21.67 11.74
N LEU A 513 17.80 -21.80 10.96
CA LEU A 513 17.87 -22.17 9.54
C LEU A 513 18.56 -21.07 8.72
N CYS A 514 18.24 -19.81 8.95
CA CYS A 514 18.90 -18.68 8.29
C CYS A 514 20.40 -18.65 8.59
N ASP A 515 20.82 -18.87 9.84
CA ASP A 515 22.24 -18.92 10.22
C ASP A 515 22.99 -20.06 9.51
N GLN A 516 22.34 -21.21 9.30
CA GLN A 516 22.93 -22.33 8.55
C GLN A 516 23.07 -22.00 7.05
N VAL A 517 22.06 -21.33 6.47
CA VAL A 517 22.10 -20.86 5.07
C VAL A 517 23.23 -19.83 4.89
N ASP A 518 23.36 -18.87 5.80
CA ASP A 518 24.41 -17.85 5.76
C ASP A 518 25.82 -18.44 5.85
N ARG A 519 26.00 -19.53 6.60
CA ARG A 519 27.25 -20.28 6.72
C ARG A 519 27.51 -21.24 5.55
N GLU A 520 26.58 -21.34 4.61
CA GLU A 520 26.57 -22.33 3.52
C GLU A 520 26.74 -23.79 4.00
N LEU A 521 26.27 -24.09 5.23
CA LEU A 521 26.38 -25.40 5.85
C LEU A 521 25.06 -25.74 6.55
N VAL A 522 24.19 -26.45 5.83
CA VAL A 522 22.88 -26.89 6.31
C VAL A 522 22.96 -28.33 6.82
N ASP A 523 22.52 -28.56 8.05
CA ASP A 523 22.29 -29.88 8.61
C ASP A 523 20.98 -30.44 8.05
N GLU A 524 21.10 -31.33 7.06
CA GLU A 524 19.94 -31.94 6.39
C GLU A 524 19.11 -32.85 7.31
N ILE A 525 19.71 -33.41 8.37
CA ILE A 525 18.99 -34.25 9.34
C ILE A 525 18.10 -33.35 10.19
N LEU A 526 18.66 -32.28 10.73
CA LEU A 526 17.89 -31.32 11.51
C LEU A 526 16.80 -30.64 10.65
N LEU A 527 17.13 -30.27 9.41
CA LEU A 527 16.15 -29.72 8.47
C LEU A 527 14.98 -30.68 8.26
N ALA A 528 15.24 -31.97 8.04
CA ALA A 528 14.18 -32.98 7.87
C ALA A 528 13.31 -33.14 9.13
N VAL A 529 13.90 -33.03 10.33
CA VAL A 529 13.14 -33.05 11.60
C VAL A 529 12.20 -31.85 11.70
N ILE A 530 12.66 -30.65 11.32
CA ILE A 530 11.83 -29.45 11.33
C ILE A 530 10.74 -29.54 10.24
N GLU A 531 11.08 -30.02 9.04
CA GLU A 531 10.13 -30.23 7.94
C GLU A 531 9.01 -31.21 8.30
N GLU A 532 9.32 -32.27 9.07
CA GLU A 532 8.31 -33.24 9.51
C GLU A 532 7.41 -32.68 10.62
N LYS A 533 7.99 -31.89 11.55
CA LYS A 533 7.24 -31.24 12.62
C LYS A 533 6.28 -30.18 12.07
N ASP A 534 6.83 -29.26 11.28
CA ASP A 534 6.16 -28.09 10.73
C ASP A 534 5.96 -28.29 9.21
N ASN A 535 5.02 -29.16 8.84
CA ASN A 535 4.83 -29.69 7.48
C ASN A 535 3.71 -29.01 6.65
N CYS A 536 3.10 -27.93 7.17
CA CYS A 536 2.04 -27.19 6.47
C CYS A 536 2.54 -26.56 5.15
N PHE A 537 1.65 -26.24 4.21
CA PHE A 537 2.02 -25.55 2.94
C PHE A 537 3.18 -26.21 2.16
N PRO A 538 3.00 -27.43 1.63
CA PRO A 538 4.07 -28.11 0.88
C PRO A 538 4.47 -27.38 -0.41
N ALA A 539 3.59 -26.52 -0.93
CA ALA A 539 3.84 -25.68 -2.11
C ALA A 539 4.32 -24.25 -1.75
N ILE A 540 4.77 -24.01 -0.51
CA ILE A 540 5.40 -22.74 -0.14
C ILE A 540 6.59 -22.46 -1.04
N ASP A 541 6.75 -21.19 -1.41
CA ASP A 541 7.85 -20.75 -2.26
C ASP A 541 8.52 -19.52 -1.65
N TYR A 542 9.75 -19.69 -1.17
CA TYR A 542 10.54 -18.59 -0.61
C TYR A 542 10.70 -17.43 -1.61
N GLN A 543 10.55 -17.69 -2.92
CA GLN A 543 10.65 -16.68 -3.96
C GLN A 543 9.57 -15.59 -3.85
N ASP A 544 8.48 -15.83 -3.11
CA ASP A 544 7.49 -14.78 -2.86
C ASP A 544 8.05 -13.62 -2.03
N TYR A 545 9.07 -13.90 -1.21
CA TYR A 545 9.83 -12.91 -0.45
C TYR A 545 10.88 -12.16 -1.28
N ILE A 546 11.05 -12.50 -2.57
CA ILE A 546 11.89 -11.68 -3.47
C ILE A 546 11.16 -10.37 -3.73
N SER A 547 11.85 -9.27 -3.43
CA SER A 547 11.28 -7.94 -3.61
C SER A 547 11.19 -7.56 -5.09
N ILE A 548 10.05 -6.98 -5.48
CA ILE A 548 9.84 -6.39 -6.83
C ILE A 548 10.65 -5.10 -6.96
N GLN A 549 10.87 -4.42 -5.84
CA GLN A 549 12.01 -3.54 -5.69
C GLN A 549 13.22 -4.47 -5.65
N ARG A 550 13.91 -4.71 -6.77
CA ARG A 550 15.22 -5.41 -6.79
C ARG A 550 16.32 -4.72 -5.95
N LEU A 551 15.92 -3.85 -5.04
CA LEU A 551 16.63 -2.91 -4.22
C LEU A 551 15.85 -2.81 -2.90
N SER A 552 15.91 -3.87 -2.09
CA SER A 552 15.90 -3.66 -0.63
C SER A 552 17.22 -2.94 -0.27
N PRO A 553 17.45 -2.53 0.98
CA PRO A 553 18.15 -1.33 1.38
C PRO A 553 19.67 -1.41 1.09
N ILE A 554 20.03 -1.24 -0.17
CA ILE A 554 21.38 -1.22 -0.76
C ILE A 554 21.40 0.04 -1.63
N PRO A 555 22.51 0.81 -1.72
CA PRO A 555 22.54 1.97 -2.60
C PRO A 555 22.14 1.51 -4.00
N ILE A 556 21.43 2.36 -4.74
CA ILE A 556 21.07 2.08 -6.13
C ILE A 556 22.37 1.98 -6.93
N ILE A 557 22.88 0.76 -7.00
CA ILE A 557 24.16 0.42 -7.58
C ILE A 557 23.88 -0.46 -8.80
N PRO A 558 24.64 -0.29 -9.90
CA PRO A 558 24.65 -1.24 -11.01
C PRO A 558 25.18 -2.62 -10.56
N SER A 559 25.57 -3.53 -11.46
CA SER A 559 26.07 -4.85 -11.00
C SER A 559 27.27 -4.72 -10.05
N LEU A 560 27.56 -5.73 -9.23
CA LEU A 560 28.69 -5.69 -8.27
C LEU A 560 30.03 -5.32 -8.95
N MET A 561 30.20 -5.72 -10.21
CA MET A 561 31.34 -5.35 -11.05
C MET A 561 31.31 -3.87 -11.46
N ASP A 562 30.14 -3.33 -11.79
CA ASP A 562 29.97 -1.90 -12.09
C ASP A 562 30.15 -1.04 -10.83
N TRP A 563 29.83 -1.56 -9.64
CA TRP A 563 30.09 -0.90 -8.35
C TRP A 563 31.58 -0.75 -8.07
N GLU A 564 32.33 -1.84 -8.16
CA GLU A 564 33.77 -1.83 -7.95
C GLU A 564 34.45 -0.92 -8.98
N THR A 565 33.98 -0.96 -10.22
CA THR A 565 34.45 -0.05 -11.28
C THR A 565 34.12 1.40 -10.93
N LEU A 566 32.90 1.70 -10.48
CA LEU A 566 32.48 3.04 -10.08
C LEU A 566 33.33 3.56 -8.91
N LEU A 567 33.52 2.77 -7.86
CA LEU A 567 34.37 3.14 -6.72
C LEU A 567 35.83 3.35 -7.16
N GLU A 568 36.35 2.49 -8.02
CA GLU A 568 37.72 2.62 -8.55
C GLU A 568 37.89 3.89 -9.40
N GLU A 569 36.92 4.21 -10.26
CA GLU A 569 36.90 5.44 -11.07
C GLU A 569 36.81 6.69 -10.19
N THR A 570 36.06 6.61 -9.09
CA THR A 570 35.71 7.77 -8.27
C THR A 570 36.61 7.99 -7.05
N LYS A 571 37.45 7.02 -6.65
CA LYS A 571 38.24 7.10 -5.42
C LYS A 571 39.36 8.17 -5.42
N HIS A 572 39.90 8.50 -6.59
CA HIS A 572 41.09 9.36 -6.71
C HIS A 572 40.77 10.85 -6.90
N ARG A 573 39.50 11.24 -6.95
CA ARG A 573 39.06 12.62 -7.16
C ARG A 573 37.89 12.96 -6.23
N PRO A 574 37.67 14.24 -5.90
CA PRO A 574 36.56 14.64 -5.05
C PRO A 574 35.20 14.29 -5.68
N ASN A 575 34.32 13.67 -4.91
CA ASN A 575 32.96 13.31 -5.32
C ASN A 575 31.96 14.37 -4.88
N VAL A 576 31.32 15.01 -5.86
CA VAL A 576 30.31 16.06 -5.66
C VAL A 576 28.93 15.45 -5.82
N PHE A 577 28.15 15.42 -4.74
CA PHE A 577 26.77 14.94 -4.74
C PHE A 577 25.80 16.12 -4.84
N MET A 578 25.18 16.27 -6.01
CA MET A 578 24.09 17.21 -6.25
C MET A 578 22.76 16.59 -5.86
N LEU A 579 21.99 17.27 -5.02
CA LEU A 579 20.67 16.85 -4.56
C LEU A 579 19.61 17.68 -5.28
N ALA A 580 18.75 17.03 -6.06
CA ALA A 580 17.66 17.69 -6.79
C ALA A 580 16.45 16.77 -6.91
N TRP A 581 15.23 17.31 -6.84
CA TRP A 581 14.01 16.49 -6.95
C TRP A 581 13.59 16.20 -8.40
N GLU A 582 14.03 17.01 -9.36
CA GLU A 582 13.81 16.83 -10.80
C GLU A 582 15.14 16.81 -11.56
N TYR A 583 15.23 15.91 -12.55
CA TYR A 583 16.35 15.74 -13.46
C TYR A 583 15.86 14.93 -14.67
N PRO A 584 16.31 15.19 -15.92
CA PRO A 584 15.80 14.51 -17.11
C PRO A 584 15.79 12.98 -16.94
N PRO A 585 14.74 12.26 -17.40
CA PRO A 585 13.64 12.75 -18.24
C PRO A 585 12.55 13.52 -17.46
N LYS A 586 12.62 13.58 -16.14
CA LYS A 586 11.66 14.36 -15.32
C LYS A 586 11.95 15.85 -15.46
N HIS A 587 11.02 16.56 -16.11
CA HIS A 587 11.15 17.99 -16.41
C HIS A 587 9.85 18.72 -16.05
N VAL A 588 9.85 19.42 -14.91
CA VAL A 588 8.70 20.22 -14.44
C VAL A 588 8.98 21.72 -14.56
N GLY A 589 10.24 22.14 -14.41
CA GLY A 589 10.64 23.53 -14.53
C GLY A 589 12.11 23.76 -14.90
N GLY A 590 12.54 25.02 -14.79
CA GLY A 590 13.90 25.43 -15.14
C GLY A 590 14.98 24.93 -14.16
N LEU A 591 14.61 24.40 -13.00
CA LEU A 591 15.56 23.79 -12.06
C LEU A 591 16.13 22.50 -12.65
N SER A 592 15.30 21.63 -13.25
CA SER A 592 15.77 20.44 -13.97
C SER A 592 16.84 20.78 -15.01
N THR A 593 16.57 21.78 -15.87
CA THR A 593 17.55 22.27 -16.86
C THR A 593 18.82 22.81 -16.22
N ALA A 594 18.70 23.64 -15.18
CA ALA A 594 19.87 24.23 -14.51
C ALA A 594 20.77 23.18 -13.87
N VAL A 595 20.20 22.17 -13.19
CA VAL A 595 20.96 21.07 -12.57
C VAL A 595 21.58 20.19 -13.65
N HIS A 596 20.81 19.84 -14.67
CA HIS A 596 21.27 19.02 -15.79
C HIS A 596 22.47 19.65 -16.50
N GLU A 597 22.32 20.85 -17.04
CA GLU A 597 23.38 21.49 -17.83
C GLU A 597 24.61 21.84 -16.96
N LEU A 598 24.42 22.24 -15.69
CA LEU A 598 25.53 22.47 -14.76
C LEU A 598 26.30 21.19 -14.46
N SER A 599 25.61 20.10 -14.14
CA SER A 599 26.23 18.82 -13.79
C SER A 599 27.07 18.26 -14.95
N GLU A 600 26.56 18.33 -16.18
CA GLU A 600 27.30 17.92 -17.38
C GLU A 600 28.49 18.84 -17.66
N ALA A 601 28.33 20.15 -17.49
CA ALA A 601 29.43 21.10 -17.68
C ALA A 601 30.56 20.89 -16.66
N LEU A 602 30.24 20.55 -15.41
CA LEU A 602 31.23 20.20 -14.40
C LEU A 602 31.89 18.85 -14.68
N ALA A 603 31.12 17.84 -15.09
CA ALA A 603 31.64 16.53 -15.49
C ALA A 603 32.58 16.62 -16.70
N ALA A 604 32.22 17.42 -17.71
CA ALA A 604 33.07 17.70 -18.88
C ALA A 604 34.39 18.39 -18.51
N ARG A 605 34.45 19.04 -17.34
CA ARG A 605 35.65 19.67 -16.77
C ARG A 605 36.41 18.74 -15.82
N GLY A 606 36.00 17.47 -15.71
CA GLY A 606 36.70 16.41 -14.99
C GLY A 606 36.29 16.22 -13.53
N GLU A 607 35.23 16.90 -13.05
CA GLU A 607 34.66 16.65 -11.71
C GLU A 607 33.87 15.34 -11.69
N ASN A 608 33.94 14.60 -10.57
CA ASN A 608 33.09 13.43 -10.36
C ASN A 608 31.75 13.88 -9.79
N VAL A 609 30.77 14.08 -10.68
CA VAL A 609 29.45 14.57 -10.31
C VAL A 609 28.46 13.43 -10.19
N HIS A 610 27.85 13.31 -9.02
CA HIS A 610 26.76 12.41 -8.71
C HIS A 610 25.48 13.23 -8.54
N VAL A 611 24.40 12.87 -9.24
CA VAL A 611 23.09 13.50 -9.07
C VAL A 611 22.15 12.51 -8.38
N ILE A 612 21.66 12.88 -7.19
CA ILE A 612 20.61 12.14 -6.50
C ILE A 612 19.27 12.79 -6.81
N THR A 613 18.36 12.02 -7.40
CA THR A 613 17.05 12.49 -7.86
C THR A 613 15.96 11.44 -7.70
N THR A 614 14.73 11.78 -8.05
CA THR A 614 13.58 10.87 -7.95
C THR A 614 13.40 10.02 -9.21
N SER A 615 12.77 8.85 -9.05
CA SER A 615 12.43 7.97 -10.16
C SER A 615 11.56 8.67 -11.22
N ALA A 616 11.73 8.22 -12.47
CA ALA A 616 10.97 8.70 -13.62
C ALA A 616 10.60 7.49 -14.49
N GLU A 617 9.39 7.52 -15.04
CA GLU A 617 8.87 6.43 -15.87
C GLU A 617 9.80 6.15 -17.06
N GLY A 618 10.18 4.88 -17.24
CA GLY A 618 11.06 4.45 -18.32
C GLY A 618 12.56 4.74 -18.13
N ALA A 619 12.96 5.41 -17.04
CA ALA A 619 14.37 5.67 -16.73
C ALA A 619 14.97 4.59 -15.82
N PRO A 620 16.24 4.18 -16.04
CA PRO A 620 16.92 3.25 -15.14
C PRO A 620 17.16 3.88 -13.76
N SER A 621 17.23 3.05 -12.72
CA SER A 621 17.48 3.50 -11.35
C SER A 621 18.89 4.09 -11.19
N PHE A 622 19.86 3.62 -11.97
CA PHE A 622 21.19 4.22 -12.11
C PHE A 622 21.60 4.30 -13.58
N GLU A 623 22.23 5.41 -13.97
CA GLU A 623 22.85 5.56 -15.30
C GLU A 623 24.01 6.56 -15.30
N ARG A 624 24.88 6.41 -16.30
CA ARG A 624 25.93 7.40 -16.61
C ARG A 624 25.50 8.22 -17.83
N MET A 625 25.21 9.49 -17.63
CA MET A 625 24.73 10.40 -18.68
C MET A 625 25.73 11.53 -18.89
N ASN A 626 26.36 11.59 -20.07
CA ASN A 626 27.36 12.62 -20.43
C ASN A 626 28.45 12.87 -19.37
N GLY A 627 28.89 11.79 -18.68
CA GLY A 627 29.91 11.86 -17.64
C GLY A 627 29.38 12.06 -16.21
N VAL A 628 28.08 12.27 -16.02
CA VAL A 628 27.41 12.40 -14.73
C VAL A 628 26.89 11.05 -14.25
N TYR A 629 27.06 10.72 -12.97
CA TYR A 629 26.50 9.52 -12.34
C TYR A 629 25.12 9.84 -11.75
N VAL A 630 24.05 9.31 -12.33
CA VAL A 630 22.67 9.66 -11.94
C VAL A 630 22.05 8.52 -11.12
N HIS A 631 21.54 8.84 -9.93
CA HIS A 631 20.92 7.93 -8.98
C HIS A 631 19.45 8.32 -8.81
N ARG A 632 18.52 7.46 -9.27
CA ARG A 632 17.08 7.72 -9.27
C ARG A 632 16.37 6.87 -8.25
N LEU A 633 15.98 7.51 -7.15
CA LEU A 633 15.40 6.84 -6.00
C LEU A 633 13.89 6.65 -6.18
N PRO A 634 13.34 5.44 -5.97
CA PRO A 634 11.91 5.28 -5.82
C PRO A 634 11.48 6.02 -4.54
N VAL A 635 10.42 6.81 -4.64
CA VAL A 635 9.78 7.43 -3.48
C VAL A 635 8.40 6.80 -3.41
N ASP A 636 8.18 5.99 -2.38
CA ASP A 636 6.91 5.31 -2.19
C ASP A 636 5.79 6.35 -2.07
N HIS A 637 4.80 6.25 -2.95
CA HIS A 637 3.63 7.11 -2.92
C HIS A 637 2.63 6.54 -1.92
N SER A 638 2.62 7.07 -0.69
CA SER A 638 1.59 6.78 0.32
C SER A 638 0.24 7.46 0.00
N GLY A 639 -0.32 7.23 -1.20
CA GLY A 639 -1.64 7.76 -1.60
C GLY A 639 -1.65 9.23 -2.08
N ASP A 640 -2.74 9.96 -1.81
CA ASP A 640 -2.90 11.39 -2.19
C ASP A 640 -2.14 12.30 -1.21
N THR A 641 -0.82 12.09 -1.06
CA THR A 641 -0.01 12.94 -0.20
C THR A 641 0.13 14.34 -0.82
N HIS A 642 -0.17 15.36 -0.02
CA HIS A 642 0.15 16.74 -0.36
C HIS A 642 1.65 16.83 -0.68
N PHE A 643 2.04 17.55 -1.74
CA PHE A 643 3.42 17.66 -2.24
C PHE A 643 4.47 17.86 -1.12
N TYR A 644 4.15 18.62 -0.08
CA TYR A 644 5.02 18.81 1.09
C TYR A 644 5.35 17.50 1.85
N HIS A 645 4.39 16.60 2.07
CA HIS A 645 4.65 15.31 2.71
C HIS A 645 5.51 14.41 1.81
N TRP A 646 5.21 14.40 0.51
CA TRP A 646 6.03 13.70 -0.48
C TRP A 646 7.49 14.21 -0.49
N THR A 647 7.73 15.53 -0.29
CA THR A 647 9.10 16.03 -0.15
C THR A 647 9.80 15.43 1.07
N PHE A 648 9.11 15.18 2.18
CA PHE A 648 9.71 14.56 3.35
C PHE A 648 10.10 13.10 3.10
N GLU A 649 9.21 12.31 2.48
CA GLU A 649 9.47 10.92 2.09
C GLU A 649 10.66 10.82 1.12
N MET A 650 10.72 11.72 0.13
CA MET A 650 11.85 11.84 -0.78
C MET A 650 13.17 12.07 -0.01
N ASN A 651 13.18 12.94 1.01
CA ASN A 651 14.40 13.20 1.79
C ASN A 651 14.84 11.95 2.57
N LEU A 652 13.91 11.17 3.11
CA LEU A 652 14.24 9.91 3.79
C LEU A 652 14.92 8.92 2.85
N ALA A 653 14.39 8.75 1.63
CA ALA A 653 15.00 7.90 0.62
C ALA A 653 16.41 8.38 0.24
N MET A 654 16.60 9.70 0.06
CA MET A 654 17.92 10.26 -0.25
C MET A 654 18.92 10.11 0.90
N ILE A 655 18.49 10.26 2.15
CA ILE A 655 19.35 10.05 3.33
C ILE A 655 19.81 8.61 3.36
N ASP A 656 18.87 7.68 3.27
CA ASP A 656 19.13 6.25 3.32
C ASP A 656 20.10 5.78 2.21
N HIS A 657 19.93 6.27 0.98
CA HIS A 657 20.87 5.98 -0.12
C HIS A 657 22.28 6.51 0.15
N LEU A 658 22.42 7.74 0.65
CA LEU A 658 23.73 8.36 0.90
C LEU A 658 24.45 7.75 2.11
N VAL A 659 23.71 7.38 3.16
CA VAL A 659 24.25 6.65 4.32
C VAL A 659 24.86 5.34 3.84
N LYS A 660 24.12 4.57 3.04
CA LYS A 660 24.62 3.30 2.52
C LYS A 660 25.75 3.48 1.53
N TRP A 661 25.73 4.51 0.68
CA TRP A 661 26.85 4.81 -0.21
C TRP A 661 28.15 4.92 0.59
N ASN A 662 28.10 5.66 1.69
CA ASN A 662 29.25 5.85 2.57
C ASN A 662 29.63 4.55 3.32
N GLU A 663 28.67 3.81 3.86
CA GLU A 663 28.91 2.52 4.54
C GLU A 663 29.54 1.46 3.63
N ASN A 664 29.24 1.50 2.32
CA ASN A 664 29.79 0.58 1.32
C ASN A 664 31.13 1.05 0.72
N GLY A 665 31.83 1.97 1.39
CA GLY A 665 33.16 2.46 1.00
C GLY A 665 33.16 3.58 -0.05
N GLY A 666 31.98 4.07 -0.42
CA GLY A 666 31.84 5.26 -1.26
C GLY A 666 32.25 6.52 -0.50
N ARG A 667 32.86 7.48 -1.20
CA ARG A 667 33.29 8.75 -0.62
C ARG A 667 32.35 9.89 -1.05
N ILE A 668 32.04 10.81 -0.14
CA ILE A 668 31.26 12.02 -0.42
C ILE A 668 32.11 13.21 0.05
N ASP A 669 32.54 14.07 -0.88
CA ASP A 669 33.44 15.18 -0.58
C ASP A 669 32.74 16.53 -0.49
N LEU A 670 31.63 16.69 -1.20
CA LEU A 670 30.85 17.92 -1.21
C LEU A 670 29.39 17.62 -1.54
N LEU A 671 28.48 18.23 -0.78
CA LEU A 671 27.05 18.25 -1.08
C LEU A 671 26.69 19.55 -1.77
N HIS A 672 25.89 19.47 -2.83
CA HIS A 672 25.31 20.64 -3.48
C HIS A 672 23.79 20.49 -3.54
N ALA A 673 23.10 21.14 -2.61
CA ALA A 673 21.65 21.12 -2.50
C ALA A 673 21.00 22.15 -3.43
N HIS A 674 20.04 21.72 -4.25
CA HIS A 674 19.24 22.60 -5.09
C HIS A 674 17.86 22.83 -4.48
N ASP A 675 17.66 24.03 -3.92
CA ASP A 675 16.46 24.52 -3.23
C ASP A 675 16.05 23.74 -1.96
N TRP A 676 15.03 24.28 -1.26
CA TRP A 676 14.55 23.81 0.04
C TRP A 676 14.03 22.37 0.07
N MET A 677 13.63 21.81 -1.08
CA MET A 677 13.00 20.49 -1.16
C MET A 677 13.93 19.37 -0.70
N VAL A 678 15.25 19.57 -0.75
CA VAL A 678 16.27 18.58 -0.33
C VAL A 678 16.93 18.96 1.00
N PHE A 679 16.34 19.90 1.75
CA PHE A 679 16.91 20.44 2.99
C PHE A 679 17.22 19.36 4.03
N HIS A 680 16.29 18.44 4.28
CA HIS A 680 16.45 17.46 5.36
C HIS A 680 17.62 16.52 5.08
N THR A 681 17.76 16.04 3.85
CA THR A 681 18.91 15.24 3.41
C THR A 681 20.21 16.03 3.52
N ALA A 682 20.24 17.25 2.99
CA ALA A 682 21.44 18.09 3.00
C ALA A 682 21.96 18.35 4.41
N ARG A 683 21.05 18.69 5.34
CA ARG A 683 21.38 18.92 6.75
C ARG A 683 21.88 17.63 7.42
N GLU A 684 21.17 16.52 7.22
CA GLU A 684 21.47 15.26 7.89
C GLU A 684 22.84 14.71 7.49
N ILE A 685 23.10 14.60 6.18
CA ILE A 685 24.37 14.05 5.68
C ILE A 685 25.54 14.97 6.03
N LYS A 686 25.36 16.29 6.00
CA LYS A 686 26.34 17.25 6.53
C LYS A 686 26.63 16.99 8.01
N ALA A 687 25.60 16.88 8.84
CA ALA A 687 25.75 16.75 10.29
C ALA A 687 26.41 15.41 10.66
N SER A 688 26.03 14.32 9.98
CA SER A 688 26.52 12.96 10.26
C SER A 688 27.95 12.72 9.81
N TYR A 689 28.37 13.33 8.69
CA TYR A 689 29.67 13.04 8.08
C TYR A 689 30.62 14.25 8.01
N GLY A 690 30.21 15.43 8.45
CA GLY A 690 31.04 16.64 8.45
C GLY A 690 31.35 17.19 7.05
N ILE A 691 30.52 16.87 6.06
CA ILE A 691 30.77 17.18 4.64
C ILE A 691 30.42 18.65 4.34
N PRO A 692 31.25 19.40 3.58
CA PRO A 692 30.91 20.73 3.09
C PRO A 692 29.59 20.74 2.30
N LEU A 693 28.72 21.70 2.61
CA LEU A 693 27.42 21.89 1.97
C LEU A 693 27.37 23.22 1.21
N ILE A 694 26.98 23.17 -0.05
CA ILE A 694 26.58 24.33 -0.85
C ILE A 694 25.08 24.26 -1.07
N ALA A 695 24.38 25.40 -1.01
CA ALA A 695 22.98 25.50 -1.41
C ALA A 695 22.82 26.47 -2.57
N THR A 696 22.20 26.04 -3.66
CA THR A 696 21.70 26.97 -4.69
C THR A 696 20.24 27.28 -4.41
N ILE A 697 19.91 28.57 -4.25
CA ILE A 697 18.54 29.05 -4.17
C ILE A 697 18.15 29.61 -5.54
N HIS A 698 17.27 28.91 -6.25
CA HIS A 698 16.83 29.30 -7.59
C HIS A 698 15.70 30.33 -7.55
N ALA A 699 14.88 30.29 -6.50
CA ALA A 699 13.81 31.24 -6.23
C ALA A 699 13.45 31.17 -4.75
N THR A 700 12.85 32.23 -4.20
CA THR A 700 12.25 32.19 -2.87
C THR A 700 10.72 32.15 -2.94
N GLU A 701 10.09 31.50 -1.97
CA GLU A 701 8.64 31.50 -1.81
C GLU A 701 8.13 32.91 -1.50
N TRP A 702 8.94 33.73 -0.82
CA TRP A 702 8.67 35.15 -0.60
C TRP A 702 8.56 35.93 -1.91
N GLY A 703 9.53 35.78 -2.81
CA GLY A 703 9.55 36.45 -4.10
C GLY A 703 8.42 36.02 -5.02
N ARG A 704 8.14 34.71 -5.09
CA ARG A 704 7.02 34.15 -5.88
C ARG A 704 5.66 34.75 -5.50
N ASN A 705 5.49 35.08 -4.22
CA ASN A 705 4.26 35.66 -3.69
C ASN A 705 4.35 37.19 -3.48
N GLN A 706 5.23 37.87 -4.23
CA GLN A 706 5.36 39.33 -4.26
C GLN A 706 5.60 39.95 -2.87
N GLY A 707 6.35 39.24 -2.04
CA GLY A 707 6.72 39.69 -0.71
C GLY A 707 5.65 39.51 0.37
N ASN A 708 4.75 38.54 0.20
CA ASN A 708 3.76 38.19 1.20
C ASN A 708 3.67 36.66 1.35
N LEU A 709 3.40 36.18 2.58
CA LEU A 709 3.20 34.75 2.87
C LEU A 709 1.81 34.56 3.49
N TYR A 710 0.84 34.22 2.66
CA TYR A 710 -0.58 34.15 3.02
C TYR A 710 -0.94 32.85 3.73
N SER A 711 -0.31 31.72 3.37
CA SER A 711 -0.62 30.40 3.90
C SER A 711 0.45 29.85 4.85
N ASP A 712 0.06 28.90 5.70
CA ASP A 712 1.01 28.23 6.60
C ASP A 712 2.01 27.35 5.84
N LEU A 713 1.62 26.82 4.68
CA LEU A 713 2.53 26.10 3.79
C LEU A 713 3.61 27.03 3.24
N GLN A 714 3.24 28.23 2.78
CA GLN A 714 4.20 29.24 2.29
C GLN A 714 5.20 29.64 3.38
N LYS A 715 4.72 29.85 4.62
CA LYS A 715 5.58 30.13 5.78
C LYS A 715 6.54 28.98 6.10
N LYS A 716 6.08 27.72 6.02
CA LYS A 716 6.92 26.53 6.22
C LYS A 716 8.00 26.42 5.15
N ILE A 717 7.64 26.58 3.87
CA ILE A 717 8.60 26.57 2.76
C ILE A 717 9.66 27.65 2.95
N HIS A 718 9.22 28.90 3.19
CA HIS A 718 10.13 30.02 3.46
C HIS A 718 11.08 29.74 4.64
N HIS A 719 10.59 29.07 5.68
CA HIS A 719 11.41 28.67 6.82
C HIS A 719 12.43 27.57 6.47
N LEU A 720 12.10 26.63 5.58
CA LEU A 720 13.05 25.62 5.09
C LEU A 720 14.10 26.24 4.17
N GLU A 721 13.73 27.19 3.32
CA GLU A 721 14.68 28.00 2.51
C GLU A 721 15.69 28.69 3.43
N TRP A 722 15.20 29.41 4.46
CA TRP A 722 16.06 30.05 5.46
C TRP A 722 17.01 29.05 6.13
N LYS A 723 16.49 27.93 6.63
CA LYS A 723 17.30 26.89 7.28
C LYS A 723 18.38 26.33 6.36
N LEU A 724 18.05 26.03 5.10
CA LEU A 724 19.02 25.52 4.13
C LEU A 724 20.15 26.53 3.89
N THR A 725 19.83 27.80 3.70
CA THR A 725 20.85 28.85 3.52
C THR A 725 21.73 29.05 4.76
N TYR A 726 21.17 28.86 5.95
CA TYR A 726 21.93 28.96 7.20
C TYR A 726 22.88 27.77 7.38
N GLU A 727 22.41 26.56 7.04
CA GLU A 727 23.22 25.34 7.10
C GLU A 727 24.33 25.30 6.05
N ALA A 728 24.13 25.84 4.86
CA ALA A 728 25.16 25.79 3.82
C ALA A 728 26.44 26.55 4.24
N ASN A 729 27.61 26.07 3.81
CA ASN A 729 28.89 26.80 3.90
C ASN A 729 28.92 27.97 2.90
N ARG A 730 28.35 27.76 1.70
CA ARG A 730 28.17 28.78 0.65
C ARG A 730 26.77 28.71 0.07
N VAL A 731 26.23 29.88 -0.27
CA VAL A 731 24.92 30.01 -0.91
C VAL A 731 25.11 30.58 -2.30
N PHE A 732 24.67 29.84 -3.31
CA PHE A 732 24.69 30.28 -4.71
C PHE A 732 23.33 30.81 -5.10
N VAL A 733 23.33 31.90 -5.84
CA VAL A 733 22.14 32.51 -6.42
C VAL A 733 22.39 32.90 -7.87
N CYS A 734 21.32 32.99 -8.66
CA CYS A 734 21.42 33.18 -10.10
C CYS A 734 21.57 34.64 -10.56
N SER A 735 21.38 35.62 -9.68
CA SER A 735 21.42 37.05 -10.03
C SER A 735 21.81 37.93 -8.83
N LEU A 736 22.18 39.19 -9.09
CA LEU A 736 22.42 40.17 -8.04
C LEU A 736 21.13 40.47 -7.28
N TYR A 737 19.99 40.52 -7.98
CA TYR A 737 18.66 40.62 -7.38
C TYR A 737 18.44 39.52 -6.34
N MET A 738 18.70 38.25 -6.71
CA MET A 738 18.54 37.15 -5.76
C MET A 738 19.53 37.23 -4.60
N LYS A 739 20.74 37.74 -4.82
CA LYS A 739 21.72 37.98 -3.74
C LYS A 739 21.21 39.01 -2.73
N GLU A 740 20.64 40.11 -3.22
CA GLU A 740 20.03 41.12 -2.37
C GLU A 740 18.78 40.58 -1.67
N GLU A 741 17.95 39.80 -2.37
CA GLU A 741 16.72 39.22 -1.82
C GLU A 741 17.03 38.27 -0.67
N VAL A 742 17.86 37.24 -0.89
CA VAL A 742 18.21 36.28 0.17
C VAL A 742 19.00 36.96 1.30
N GLY A 743 19.87 37.91 0.97
CA GLY A 743 20.60 38.71 1.97
C GLY A 743 19.64 39.48 2.88
N ARG A 744 18.60 40.10 2.32
CA ARG A 744 17.61 40.88 3.05
C ARG A 744 16.63 40.02 3.84
N ILE A 745 16.04 38.98 3.23
CA ILE A 745 14.95 38.22 3.87
C ILE A 745 15.48 37.17 4.85
N PHE A 746 16.70 36.65 4.64
CA PHE A 746 17.32 35.64 5.51
C PHE A 746 18.46 36.18 6.38
N ASN A 747 18.81 37.46 6.22
CA ASN A 747 19.83 38.16 7.00
C ASN A 747 21.22 37.49 6.88
N LEU A 748 21.57 37.05 5.67
CA LEU A 748 22.80 36.29 5.40
C LEU A 748 24.02 37.20 5.25
N PRO A 749 25.21 36.78 5.72
CA PRO A 749 26.46 37.48 5.46
C PRO A 749 26.77 37.59 3.96
N SER A 750 27.23 38.77 3.50
CA SER A 750 27.44 39.04 2.08
C SER A 750 28.56 38.21 1.44
N ASP A 751 29.53 37.75 2.23
CA ASP A 751 30.64 36.88 1.85
C ASP A 751 30.23 35.39 1.78
N LYS A 752 29.06 35.04 2.32
CA LYS A 752 28.47 33.70 2.22
C LYS A 752 27.75 33.47 0.89
N VAL A 753 27.29 34.55 0.25
CA VAL A 753 26.46 34.51 -0.96
C VAL A 753 27.26 34.89 -2.20
N SER A 754 27.36 33.97 -3.17
CA SER A 754 27.99 34.22 -4.48
C SER A 754 26.98 34.12 -5.62
N VAL A 755 27.20 34.91 -6.67
CA VAL A 755 26.31 34.96 -7.82
C VAL A 755 26.88 34.12 -8.95
N HIS A 756 26.13 33.11 -9.37
CA HIS A 756 26.44 32.23 -10.48
C HIS A 756 25.21 32.15 -11.40
N PRO A 757 25.18 32.90 -12.51
CA PRO A 757 24.04 32.90 -13.41
C PRO A 757 23.79 31.51 -14.02
N ASN A 758 22.55 31.22 -14.43
CA ASN A 758 22.30 30.04 -15.24
C ASN A 758 22.90 30.25 -16.64
N GLY A 759 23.44 29.18 -17.22
CA GLY A 759 23.98 29.20 -18.57
C GLY A 759 23.02 28.67 -19.61
N ILE A 760 23.48 28.67 -20.85
CA ILE A 760 22.87 27.93 -21.95
C ILE A 760 23.96 27.37 -22.87
N GLN A 761 23.70 26.19 -23.44
CA GLN A 761 24.54 25.65 -24.50
C GLN A 761 24.13 26.22 -25.87
N ILE A 762 25.08 26.86 -26.56
CA ILE A 762 24.85 27.33 -27.93
C ILE A 762 25.04 26.16 -28.88
N LEU A 763 23.95 25.66 -29.45
CA LEU A 763 23.99 24.61 -30.46
C LEU A 763 24.51 25.17 -31.79
N SER A 764 25.25 24.35 -32.54
CA SER A 764 25.65 24.68 -33.91
C SER A 764 24.40 24.90 -34.78
N PRO A 765 24.35 25.94 -35.63
CA PRO A 765 23.18 26.21 -36.44
C PRO A 765 22.85 25.01 -37.35
N SER A 766 21.63 24.49 -37.23
CA SER A 766 21.11 23.48 -38.15
C SER A 766 21.10 24.05 -39.58
N LYS A 767 21.59 23.27 -40.54
CA LYS A 767 21.54 23.62 -41.97
C LYS A 767 20.14 23.50 -42.57
N GLU A 768 19.21 22.86 -41.87
CA GLU A 768 17.83 22.70 -42.33
C GLU A 768 17.03 23.97 -42.04
N LYS A 769 16.52 24.60 -43.09
CA LYS A 769 15.47 25.63 -42.96
C LYS A 769 14.20 24.93 -42.46
N MET A 770 13.90 25.06 -41.18
CA MET A 770 12.60 24.66 -40.65
C MET A 770 11.53 25.63 -41.15
N ASN A 771 10.43 25.10 -41.68
CA ASN A 771 9.30 25.91 -42.12
C ASN A 771 8.59 26.54 -40.92
N ARG A 772 7.99 27.73 -41.11
CA ARG A 772 7.08 28.33 -40.12
C ARG A 772 5.92 27.34 -39.84
N PRO A 773 5.37 27.30 -38.61
CA PRO A 773 4.18 26.50 -38.33
C PRO A 773 3.06 26.84 -39.33
N ASP A 774 2.34 25.84 -39.83
CA ASP A 774 1.30 25.99 -40.87
C ASP A 774 0.20 27.01 -40.50
N VAL A 775 0.04 27.28 -39.20
CA VAL A 775 -0.90 28.25 -38.62
C VAL A 775 -0.46 29.72 -38.72
N VAL A 776 0.77 29.99 -39.17
CA VAL A 776 1.33 31.34 -39.31
C VAL A 776 1.58 31.65 -40.79
N ALA A 777 0.88 32.64 -41.34
CA ALA A 777 1.13 33.07 -42.72
C ALA A 777 2.46 33.83 -42.83
N ASN A 778 3.12 33.78 -43.99
CA ASN A 778 4.40 34.49 -44.20
C ASN A 778 4.34 36.00 -43.94
N GLN A 779 3.15 36.60 -44.00
CA GLN A 779 2.94 38.04 -43.80
C GLN A 779 2.59 38.42 -42.35
N ASP A 780 2.40 37.44 -41.47
CA ASP A 780 2.07 37.64 -40.06
C ASP A 780 3.32 37.99 -39.24
N LYS A 781 3.12 38.82 -38.21
CA LYS A 781 4.14 39.22 -37.24
C LYS A 781 3.98 38.42 -35.95
N VAL A 782 4.95 37.57 -35.63
CA VAL A 782 4.83 36.60 -34.53
C VAL A 782 5.43 37.17 -33.25
N ILE A 783 4.58 37.31 -32.24
CA ILE A 783 4.94 37.56 -30.85
C ILE A 783 4.98 36.20 -30.16
N PHE A 784 6.13 35.83 -29.60
CA PHE A 784 6.32 34.52 -29.00
C PHE A 784 6.55 34.61 -27.49
N TYR A 785 5.76 33.86 -26.73
CA TYR A 785 5.94 33.62 -25.31
C TYR A 785 6.16 32.13 -25.08
N ILE A 786 7.10 31.79 -24.20
CA ILE A 786 7.32 30.42 -23.74
C ILE A 786 7.60 30.39 -22.23
N GLY A 787 6.92 29.50 -21.52
CA GLY A 787 7.12 29.29 -20.10
C GLY A 787 5.92 28.66 -19.42
N ARG A 788 6.06 28.36 -18.12
CA ARG A 788 4.97 27.82 -17.30
C ARG A 788 3.83 28.83 -17.19
N LEU A 789 2.57 28.37 -17.31
CA LEU A 789 1.39 29.23 -17.23
C LEU A 789 0.95 29.43 -15.78
N VAL A 790 1.64 30.33 -15.09
CA VAL A 790 1.42 30.74 -13.69
C VAL A 790 1.46 32.27 -13.58
N TYR A 791 0.90 32.80 -12.50
CA TYR A 791 0.57 34.23 -12.37
C TYR A 791 1.80 35.13 -12.43
N GLU A 792 2.88 34.71 -11.78
CA GLU A 792 4.14 35.43 -11.71
C GLU A 792 4.85 35.56 -13.07
N LYS A 793 4.46 34.78 -14.09
CA LYS A 793 5.01 34.88 -15.45
C LYS A 793 4.32 35.94 -16.32
N GLY A 794 3.24 36.56 -15.83
CA GLY A 794 2.69 37.79 -16.41
C GLY A 794 1.98 37.66 -17.76
N ILE A 795 1.57 36.46 -18.18
CA ILE A 795 0.87 36.23 -19.46
C ILE A 795 -0.41 37.05 -19.56
N GLN A 796 -1.11 37.25 -18.45
CA GLN A 796 -2.30 38.10 -18.33
C GLN A 796 -2.04 39.56 -18.78
N ILE A 797 -0.83 40.07 -18.53
CA ILE A 797 -0.42 41.43 -18.93
C ILE A 797 -0.17 41.47 -20.44
N LEU A 798 0.43 40.42 -21.00
CA LEU A 798 0.65 40.28 -22.44
C LEU A 798 -0.67 40.16 -23.20
N LEU A 799 -1.63 39.36 -22.70
CA LEU A 799 -2.98 39.28 -23.28
C LEU A 799 -3.70 40.63 -23.25
N ALA A 800 -3.61 41.36 -22.13
CA ALA A 800 -4.18 42.71 -22.02
C ALA A 800 -3.51 43.75 -22.93
N ALA A 801 -2.24 43.53 -23.31
CA ALA A 801 -1.50 44.39 -24.24
C ALA A 801 -1.88 44.15 -25.71
N MET A 802 -2.38 42.96 -26.06
CA MET A 802 -2.68 42.58 -27.44
C MET A 802 -3.62 43.53 -28.19
N PRO A 803 -4.75 44.01 -27.61
CA PRO A 803 -5.61 44.97 -28.30
C PRO A 803 -4.89 46.26 -28.74
N LYS A 804 -3.98 46.78 -27.90
CA LYS A 804 -3.18 47.97 -28.21
C LYS A 804 -2.17 47.70 -29.31
N ILE A 805 -1.51 46.54 -29.28
CA ILE A 805 -0.58 46.11 -30.33
C ILE A 805 -1.31 45.93 -31.66
N LEU A 806 -2.47 45.27 -31.66
CA LEU A 806 -3.27 45.03 -32.86
C LEU A 806 -3.78 46.31 -33.53
N SER A 807 -3.97 47.39 -32.76
CA SER A 807 -4.37 48.70 -33.31
C SER A 807 -3.30 49.33 -34.20
N GLN A 808 -2.02 49.01 -33.96
CA GLN A 808 -0.88 49.55 -34.72
C GLN A 808 -0.25 48.51 -35.66
N VAL A 809 -0.33 47.23 -35.31
CA VAL A 809 0.17 46.09 -36.10
C VAL A 809 -0.97 45.07 -36.29
N PRO A 810 -1.93 45.31 -37.21
CA PRO A 810 -3.13 44.48 -37.38
C PRO A 810 -2.87 43.03 -37.81
N ARG A 811 -1.63 42.69 -38.20
CA ARG A 811 -1.18 41.35 -38.58
C ARG A 811 -0.35 40.66 -37.51
N ALA A 812 -0.33 41.18 -36.28
CA ALA A 812 0.31 40.50 -35.17
C ALA A 812 -0.45 39.21 -34.79
N LYS A 813 0.30 38.17 -34.42
CA LYS A 813 -0.20 36.93 -33.81
C LYS A 813 0.65 36.60 -32.59
N LEU A 814 0.00 36.23 -31.50
CA LEU A 814 0.62 35.79 -30.26
C LEU A 814 0.63 34.26 -30.21
N ILE A 815 1.80 33.67 -30.03
CA ILE A 815 1.98 32.24 -29.78
C ILE A 815 2.42 32.06 -28.33
N ILE A 816 1.67 31.26 -27.58
CA ILE A 816 1.89 30.94 -26.16
C ILE A 816 2.25 29.47 -26.07
N ALA A 817 3.52 29.20 -25.74
CA ALA A 817 4.08 27.87 -25.54
C ALA A 817 4.23 27.53 -24.06
N GLY A 818 3.73 26.37 -23.65
CA GLY A 818 3.78 25.90 -22.28
C GLY A 818 2.41 25.51 -21.73
N SER A 819 2.43 24.95 -20.53
CA SER A 819 1.25 24.52 -19.79
C SER A 819 1.36 24.99 -18.34
N GLY A 820 0.23 24.98 -17.63
CA GLY A 820 0.20 25.33 -16.22
C GLY A 820 -1.20 25.54 -15.67
N PRO A 821 -1.33 25.71 -14.35
CA PRO A 821 -2.63 25.81 -13.68
C PRO A 821 -3.53 26.93 -14.21
N MET A 822 -2.98 28.02 -14.73
CA MET A 822 -3.75 29.14 -15.27
C MET A 822 -4.19 28.98 -16.73
N GLU A 823 -3.88 27.86 -17.40
CA GLU A 823 -4.13 27.71 -18.83
C GLU A 823 -5.60 27.97 -19.22
N GLY A 824 -6.56 27.41 -18.46
CA GLY A 824 -7.99 27.61 -18.72
C GLY A 824 -8.45 29.05 -18.57
N GLU A 825 -7.96 29.75 -17.54
CA GLU A 825 -8.26 31.16 -17.29
C GLU A 825 -7.67 32.04 -18.40
N LEU A 826 -6.40 31.82 -18.77
CA LEU A 826 -5.71 32.56 -19.82
C LEU A 826 -6.36 32.36 -21.19
N ARG A 827 -6.81 31.14 -21.52
CA ARG A 827 -7.58 30.87 -22.74
C ARG A 827 -8.90 31.63 -22.75
N SER A 828 -9.59 31.69 -21.61
CA SER A 828 -10.83 32.46 -21.46
C SER A 828 -10.60 33.96 -21.63
N GLN A 829 -9.52 34.49 -21.03
CA GLN A 829 -9.10 35.89 -21.23
C GLN A 829 -8.76 36.18 -22.69
N ALA A 830 -8.12 35.24 -23.39
CA ALA A 830 -7.72 35.38 -24.79
C ALA A 830 -8.87 35.16 -25.80
N ALA A 831 -10.06 34.72 -25.38
CA ALA A 831 -11.15 34.33 -26.29
C ALA A 831 -11.55 35.44 -27.28
N HIS A 832 -11.52 36.70 -26.84
CA HIS A 832 -11.82 37.87 -27.66
C HIS A 832 -10.78 38.16 -28.76
N LEU A 833 -9.61 37.53 -28.70
CA LEU A 833 -8.54 37.65 -29.70
C LEU A 833 -8.67 36.61 -30.84
N GLY A 834 -9.53 35.59 -30.68
CA GLY A 834 -9.78 34.57 -31.71
C GLY A 834 -8.50 33.86 -32.18
N ASP A 835 -8.30 33.80 -33.49
CA ASP A 835 -7.15 33.16 -34.14
C ASP A 835 -5.82 33.94 -33.98
N ARG A 836 -5.84 35.08 -33.28
CA ARG A 836 -4.66 35.91 -33.01
C ARG A 836 -3.88 35.49 -31.78
N ALA A 837 -4.44 34.65 -30.91
CA ALA A 837 -3.75 34.10 -29.75
C ALA A 837 -3.79 32.57 -29.78
N LEU A 838 -2.64 31.95 -30.00
CA LEU A 838 -2.49 30.52 -30.22
C LEU A 838 -1.77 29.89 -29.04
N PHE A 839 -2.42 28.93 -28.38
CA PHE A 839 -1.82 28.16 -27.28
C PHE A 839 -1.41 26.79 -27.80
N THR A 840 -0.11 26.48 -27.76
CA THR A 840 0.43 25.22 -28.29
C THR A 840 0.39 24.07 -27.29
N GLY A 841 0.19 24.36 -26.00
CA GLY A 841 0.42 23.40 -24.92
C GLY A 841 1.92 23.17 -24.69
N PHE A 842 2.26 22.03 -24.09
CA PHE A 842 3.66 21.62 -23.85
C PHE A 842 4.38 21.34 -25.18
N VAL A 843 5.65 21.78 -25.30
CA VAL A 843 6.39 21.77 -26.56
C VAL A 843 7.70 21.00 -26.40
N HIS A 844 7.93 19.99 -27.25
CA HIS A 844 9.21 19.27 -27.31
C HIS A 844 10.30 20.09 -28.02
N ASP A 845 11.58 19.78 -27.79
CA ASP A 845 12.74 20.60 -28.20
C ASP A 845 12.82 20.96 -29.69
N THR A 846 12.48 20.03 -30.58
CA THR A 846 12.51 20.26 -32.03
C THR A 846 11.45 21.28 -32.45
N TYR A 847 10.24 21.17 -31.91
CA TYR A 847 9.16 22.11 -32.17
C TYR A 847 9.39 23.46 -31.45
N ARG A 848 10.01 23.45 -30.25
CA ARG A 848 10.44 24.66 -29.54
C ARG A 848 11.40 25.50 -30.39
N THR A 849 12.38 24.88 -31.03
CA THR A 849 13.32 25.57 -31.93
C THR A 849 12.61 26.19 -33.13
N GLN A 850 11.63 25.48 -33.73
CA GLN A 850 10.77 26.01 -34.79
C GLN A 850 10.02 27.28 -34.36
N LEU A 851 9.44 27.27 -33.16
CA LEU A 851 8.70 28.42 -32.65
C LEU A 851 9.59 29.64 -32.45
N TYR A 852 10.77 29.47 -31.83
CA TYR A 852 11.76 30.55 -31.72
C TYR A 852 12.15 31.10 -33.09
N GLN A 853 12.47 30.23 -34.06
CA GLN A 853 12.83 30.64 -35.42
C GLN A 853 11.71 31.40 -36.14
N SER A 854 10.45 31.09 -35.85
CA SER A 854 9.29 31.76 -36.43
C SER A 854 9.00 33.15 -35.84
N ALA A 855 9.49 33.42 -34.62
CA ALA A 855 9.23 34.65 -33.87
C ALA A 855 9.87 35.88 -34.53
N ASP A 856 9.10 36.97 -34.62
CA ASP A 856 9.58 38.31 -34.91
C ASP A 856 10.04 39.01 -33.61
N VAL A 857 9.41 38.69 -32.47
CA VAL A 857 9.80 39.16 -31.14
C VAL A 857 9.45 38.12 -30.07
N CYS A 858 10.38 37.86 -29.16
CA CYS A 858 10.17 37.04 -27.96
C CYS A 858 9.82 37.95 -26.78
N VAL A 859 8.79 37.58 -26.02
CA VAL A 859 8.27 38.40 -24.91
C VAL A 859 8.25 37.62 -23.61
N ILE A 860 8.83 38.22 -22.56
CA ILE A 860 8.93 37.62 -21.21
C ILE A 860 8.35 38.63 -20.20
N PRO A 861 7.02 38.65 -20.01
CA PRO A 861 6.31 39.69 -19.28
C PRO A 861 6.25 39.43 -17.77
N SER A 862 7.20 38.67 -17.21
CA SER A 862 7.20 38.22 -15.82
C SER A 862 6.96 39.35 -14.82
N LEU A 863 6.21 39.07 -13.75
CA LEU A 863 6.07 39.93 -12.58
C LEU A 863 7.20 39.65 -11.57
N TYR A 864 7.61 38.38 -11.49
CA TYR A 864 8.75 37.94 -10.70
C TYR A 864 9.55 36.91 -11.51
N GLU A 865 10.84 37.16 -11.67
CA GLU A 865 11.75 36.27 -12.42
C GLU A 865 13.15 36.28 -11.79
N PRO A 866 13.54 35.22 -11.06
CA PRO A 866 14.87 35.14 -10.43
C PRO A 866 16.03 35.27 -11.41
N PHE A 867 15.85 34.77 -12.65
CA PHE A 867 16.85 34.83 -13.70
C PHE A 867 16.24 34.91 -15.12
N GLY A 868 15.55 33.86 -15.58
CA GLY A 868 14.90 33.83 -16.90
C GLY A 868 15.72 33.14 -18.02
N ILE A 869 15.88 31.82 -17.92
CA ILE A 869 16.59 30.98 -18.93
C ILE A 869 15.99 31.15 -20.34
N VAL A 870 14.67 31.34 -20.45
CA VAL A 870 13.97 31.57 -21.72
C VAL A 870 14.46 32.83 -22.46
N ALA A 871 15.00 33.83 -21.74
CA ALA A 871 15.66 34.98 -22.38
C ALA A 871 16.94 34.54 -23.09
N LEU A 872 17.76 33.71 -22.43
CA LEU A 872 18.97 33.16 -23.02
C LEU A 872 18.66 32.27 -24.23
N GLU A 873 17.59 31.48 -24.18
CA GLU A 873 17.14 30.68 -25.33
C GLU A 873 16.77 31.54 -26.54
N ALA A 874 16.05 32.65 -26.32
CA ALA A 874 15.74 33.61 -27.38
C ALA A 874 17.00 34.31 -27.93
N MET A 875 17.93 34.70 -27.05
CA MET A 875 19.23 35.26 -27.43
C MET A 875 20.03 34.26 -28.27
N ALA A 876 20.08 32.99 -27.87
CA ALA A 876 20.79 31.92 -28.60
C ALA A 876 20.22 31.70 -30.01
N ASN A 877 18.92 31.93 -30.19
CA ASN A 877 18.23 31.89 -31.49
C ASN A 877 18.29 33.22 -32.25
N ARG A 878 19.05 34.21 -31.76
CA ARG A 878 19.17 35.57 -32.34
C ARG A 878 17.81 36.24 -32.53
N LYS A 879 16.94 36.17 -31.51
CA LYS A 879 15.61 36.76 -31.57
C LYS A 879 15.50 38.06 -30.79
N PRO A 880 14.83 39.09 -31.34
CA PRO A 880 14.58 40.32 -30.62
C PRO A 880 13.78 40.06 -29.35
N LEU A 881 14.11 40.77 -28.27
CA LEU A 881 13.59 40.52 -26.93
C LEU A 881 12.92 41.73 -26.31
N VAL A 882 11.74 41.51 -25.75
CA VAL A 882 11.07 42.44 -24.84
C VAL A 882 10.81 41.70 -23.52
N LEU A 883 11.39 42.17 -22.43
CA LEU A 883 11.25 41.54 -21.11
C LEU A 883 10.80 42.55 -20.06
N SER A 884 10.23 42.06 -18.95
CA SER A 884 9.92 42.91 -17.80
C SER A 884 11.20 43.33 -17.06
N ASP A 885 11.24 44.58 -16.61
CA ASP A 885 12.31 45.13 -15.76
C ASP A 885 12.13 44.67 -14.30
N THR A 886 12.18 43.35 -14.07
CA THR A 886 12.01 42.72 -12.75
C THR A 886 13.06 41.65 -12.51
N GLY A 887 13.40 41.42 -11.24
CA GLY A 887 14.25 40.31 -10.81
C GLY A 887 15.60 40.24 -11.54
N GLY A 888 16.15 39.03 -11.65
CA GLY A 888 17.38 38.79 -12.41
C GLY A 888 17.21 38.88 -13.93
N LEU A 889 15.96 38.87 -14.42
CA LEU A 889 15.65 39.06 -15.84
C LEU A 889 16.08 40.44 -16.33
N ALA A 890 15.93 41.46 -15.47
CA ALA A 890 16.40 42.81 -15.75
C ALA A 890 17.92 42.88 -15.92
N GLU A 891 18.70 41.97 -15.33
CA GLU A 891 20.17 42.00 -15.41
C GLU A 891 20.70 41.44 -16.74
N ILE A 892 19.89 40.65 -17.46
CA ILE A 892 20.34 39.93 -18.66
C ILE A 892 20.66 40.87 -19.82
N ILE A 893 19.94 41.98 -19.98
CA ILE A 893 20.08 42.89 -21.13
C ILE A 893 20.23 44.36 -20.72
N ARG A 894 20.79 45.19 -21.61
CA ARG A 894 20.71 46.65 -21.49
C ARG A 894 19.56 47.18 -22.35
N HIS A 895 18.70 47.99 -21.74
CA HIS A 895 17.53 48.57 -22.39
C HIS A 895 17.93 49.39 -23.63
N GLY A 896 17.30 49.11 -24.77
CA GLY A 896 17.54 49.80 -26.05
C GLY A 896 18.82 49.38 -26.78
N VAL A 897 19.62 48.46 -26.21
CA VAL A 897 20.88 48.00 -26.79
C VAL A 897 20.83 46.53 -27.18
N ASP A 898 20.46 45.66 -26.24
CA ASP A 898 20.36 44.21 -26.45
C ASP A 898 18.89 43.73 -26.50
N GLY A 899 17.95 44.63 -26.19
CA GLY A 899 16.51 44.42 -26.22
C GLY A 899 15.79 45.52 -25.45
N TYR A 900 14.47 45.40 -25.28
CA TYR A 900 13.69 46.36 -24.49
C TYR A 900 13.27 45.80 -23.14
N LYS A 901 13.23 46.69 -22.15
CA LYS A 901 12.69 46.44 -20.82
C LYS A 901 11.39 47.19 -20.64
N ALA A 902 10.31 46.49 -20.31
CA ALA A 902 9.02 47.06 -19.98
C ALA A 902 8.82 47.11 -18.47
N LEU A 903 8.07 48.10 -17.98
CA LEU A 903 7.71 48.17 -16.56
C LEU A 903 6.87 46.94 -16.17
N PRO A 904 7.24 46.21 -15.09
CA PRO A 904 6.52 45.01 -14.67
C PRO A 904 5.04 45.30 -14.37
N GLY A 905 4.14 44.46 -14.88
CA GLY A 905 2.69 44.63 -14.70
C GLY A 905 2.05 45.77 -15.51
N HIS A 906 2.83 46.57 -16.26
CA HIS A 906 2.32 47.75 -16.95
C HIS A 906 1.99 47.47 -18.41
N VAL A 907 0.69 47.33 -18.70
CA VAL A 907 0.17 46.98 -20.04
C VAL A 907 0.64 47.94 -21.14
N ASP A 908 0.57 49.26 -20.92
CA ASP A 908 1.00 50.24 -21.94
C ASP A 908 2.48 50.18 -22.25
N SER A 909 3.33 50.06 -21.22
CA SER A 909 4.77 49.92 -21.41
C SER A 909 5.07 48.67 -22.22
N LEU A 910 4.44 47.53 -21.91
CA LEU A 910 4.66 46.29 -22.62
C LEU A 910 4.20 46.40 -24.10
N ALA A 911 2.99 46.92 -24.32
CA ALA A 911 2.44 47.11 -25.67
C ALA A 911 3.31 48.02 -26.53
N TRP A 912 3.81 49.12 -25.97
CA TRP A 912 4.65 50.08 -26.69
C TRP A 912 5.96 49.44 -27.16
N HIS A 913 6.71 48.79 -26.26
CA HIS A 913 7.99 48.18 -26.61
C HIS A 913 7.86 47.02 -27.60
N ILE A 914 6.79 46.21 -27.49
CA ILE A 914 6.50 45.16 -28.47
C ILE A 914 6.19 45.78 -29.84
N THR A 915 5.37 46.83 -29.87
CA THR A 915 5.00 47.52 -31.11
C THR A 915 6.22 48.13 -31.78
N GLU A 916 7.07 48.84 -31.04
CA GLU A 916 8.31 49.41 -31.56
C GLU A 916 9.25 48.32 -32.13
N MET A 917 9.39 47.19 -31.44
CA MET A 917 10.21 46.07 -31.92
C MET A 917 9.69 45.50 -33.25
N LEU A 918 8.36 45.43 -33.41
CA LEU A 918 7.72 44.94 -34.64
C LEU A 918 7.77 45.95 -35.80
N LEU A 919 7.70 47.25 -35.51
CA LEU A 919 7.73 48.32 -36.51
C LEU A 919 9.15 48.69 -36.96
N GLN A 920 10.18 48.43 -36.15
CA GLN A 920 11.59 48.74 -36.45
C GLN A 920 12.46 47.48 -36.60
N PRO A 921 12.25 46.62 -37.63
CA PRO A 921 12.90 45.32 -37.74
C PRO A 921 14.44 45.39 -37.88
N GLN A 922 14.99 46.45 -38.47
CA GLN A 922 16.45 46.63 -38.56
C GLN A 922 17.09 46.87 -37.19
N GLN A 923 16.46 47.72 -36.38
CA GLN A 923 16.90 47.98 -35.01
C GLN A 923 16.71 46.72 -34.14
N ALA A 924 15.59 46.02 -34.31
CA ALA A 924 15.32 44.76 -33.62
C ALA A 924 16.39 43.68 -33.92
N ALA A 925 16.79 43.53 -35.18
CA ALA A 925 17.85 42.60 -35.58
C ALA A 925 19.21 42.99 -34.96
N LYS A 926 19.55 44.28 -34.95
CA LYS A 926 20.78 44.77 -34.31
C LYS A 926 20.79 44.48 -32.81
N MET A 927 19.67 44.68 -32.12
CA MET A 927 19.54 44.34 -30.70
C MET A 927 19.71 42.83 -30.47
N ALA A 928 19.08 42.00 -31.31
CA ALA A 928 19.20 40.55 -31.22
C ALA A 928 20.65 40.06 -31.42
N ASP A 929 21.39 40.66 -32.34
CA ASP A 929 22.82 40.34 -32.55
C ASP A 929 23.68 40.77 -31.37
N ASN A 930 23.43 41.95 -30.78
CA ASN A 930 24.12 42.39 -29.56
C ASN A 930 23.83 41.42 -28.39
N ALA A 931 22.58 41.00 -28.24
CA ALA A 931 22.17 40.04 -27.22
C ALA A 931 22.86 38.68 -27.40
N TYR A 932 22.98 38.19 -28.64
CA TYR A 932 23.72 36.96 -28.92
C TYR A 932 25.21 37.07 -28.55
N GLN A 933 25.85 38.22 -28.83
CA GLN A 933 27.24 38.47 -28.43
C GLN A 933 27.41 38.48 -26.90
N LEU A 934 26.49 39.12 -26.18
CA LEU A 934 26.48 39.15 -24.72
C LEU A 934 26.35 37.73 -24.13
N LEU A 935 25.47 36.91 -24.72
CA LEU A 935 25.29 35.50 -24.35
C LEU A 935 26.59 34.70 -24.49
N GLN A 936 27.28 34.84 -25.62
CA GLN A 936 28.55 34.14 -25.87
C GLN A 936 29.63 34.48 -24.84
N GLN A 937 29.65 35.73 -24.37
CA GLN A 937 30.68 36.21 -23.45
C GLN A 937 30.41 35.78 -22.00
N HIS A 938 29.16 35.83 -21.55
CA HIS A 938 28.85 35.76 -20.10
C HIS A 938 28.00 34.56 -19.67
N TYR A 939 27.25 33.92 -20.59
CA TYR A 939 26.22 32.94 -20.23
C TYR A 939 26.47 31.53 -20.79
N GLN A 940 27.71 31.22 -21.19
CA GLN A 940 28.09 29.85 -21.53
C GLN A 940 28.43 29.04 -20.28
N TRP A 941 27.91 27.81 -20.20
CA TRP A 941 28.18 26.91 -19.08
C TRP A 941 29.66 26.60 -18.86
N SER A 942 30.48 26.61 -19.91
CA SER A 942 31.94 26.41 -19.81
C SER A 942 32.60 27.41 -18.85
N HIS A 943 32.18 28.68 -18.88
CA HIS A 943 32.67 29.74 -18.00
C HIS A 943 32.02 29.66 -16.61
N ILE A 944 30.72 29.42 -16.54
CA ILE A 944 29.98 29.35 -15.27
C ILE A 944 30.47 28.16 -14.42
N ALA A 945 30.62 26.98 -15.04
CA ALA A 945 31.10 25.78 -14.38
C ALA A 945 32.55 25.92 -13.90
N GLN A 946 33.41 26.68 -14.59
CA GLN A 946 34.75 27.03 -14.10
C GLN A 946 34.67 27.79 -12.77
N ASN A 947 33.83 28.83 -12.70
CA ASN A 947 33.69 29.63 -11.49
C ASN A 947 33.13 28.81 -10.31
N ILE A 948 32.16 27.92 -10.59
CA ILE A 948 31.60 27.01 -9.57
C ILE A 948 32.63 25.98 -9.11
N GLN A 949 33.39 25.39 -10.04
CA GLN A 949 34.46 24.44 -9.74
C GLN A 949 35.52 25.06 -8.81
N ASP A 950 35.86 26.33 -9.01
CA ASP A 950 36.81 27.04 -8.14
C ASP A 950 36.25 27.26 -6.73
N GLU A 951 34.93 27.47 -6.57
CA GLU A 951 34.27 27.49 -5.26
C GLU A 951 34.23 26.11 -4.59
N TYR A 952 33.99 25.03 -5.35
CA TYR A 952 34.06 23.66 -4.81
C TYR A 952 35.44 23.38 -4.25
N ARG A 953 36.48 23.72 -5.00
CA ARG A 953 37.88 23.50 -4.59
C ARG A 953 38.25 24.25 -3.32
N LYS A 954 37.73 25.47 -3.12
CA LYS A 954 37.93 26.23 -1.87
C LYS A 954 37.36 25.51 -0.65
N LEU A 955 36.34 24.67 -0.81
CA LEU A 955 35.73 23.92 0.29
C LEU A 955 36.31 22.52 0.47
N THR A 956 36.73 21.85 -0.62
CA THR A 956 37.23 20.46 -0.57
C THR A 956 38.73 20.36 -0.30
N TYR A 957 39.54 21.37 -0.63
CA TYR A 957 41.00 21.34 -0.44
C TYR A 957 41.50 22.15 0.78
N TYR A 958 40.62 22.90 1.45
CA TYR A 958 40.92 23.61 2.70
C TYR A 958 40.23 22.93 3.90
N GLN A 959 40.62 21.69 4.20
CA GLN A 959 40.50 21.18 5.58
C GLN A 959 41.91 20.88 6.11
N PRO A 960 42.44 21.70 7.04
CA PRO A 960 43.57 21.28 7.85
C PRO A 960 43.11 20.08 8.69
N VAL A 961 43.91 19.03 8.65
CA VAL A 961 43.82 17.85 9.52
C VAL A 961 43.63 18.29 10.98
N ILE A 962 42.41 18.20 11.49
CA ILE A 962 42.17 18.14 12.93
C ILE A 962 42.05 16.66 13.27
N GLN A 963 43.17 16.09 13.71
CA GLN A 963 43.17 14.84 14.47
C GLN A 963 42.24 15.01 15.68
N VAL A 964 41.15 14.26 15.71
CA VAL A 964 40.47 13.96 16.96
C VAL A 964 40.94 12.57 17.38
N GLU A 965 41.92 12.57 18.27
CA GLU A 965 42.27 11.43 19.10
C GLU A 965 41.02 10.96 19.87
N ALA A 966 40.81 9.65 19.83
CA ALA A 966 40.27 8.78 20.88
C ALA A 966 39.28 9.38 21.88
N ARG A 967 38.07 8.80 21.93
CA ARG A 967 37.43 8.42 23.19
C ARG A 967 36.50 7.21 23.00
N LEU A 968 36.96 6.14 23.65
CA LEU A 968 36.30 4.95 24.18
C LEU A 968 34.76 4.94 24.20
#